data_AF-A0A7W1B129-F1
#
_entry.id   AF-A0A7W1B129-F1
#
_cell.length_a   1.000
_cell.length_b   1.000
_cell.length_c   1.000
_cell.angle_alpha   90.00
_cell.angle_beta   90.00
_cell.angle_gamma   90.00
#
_symmetry.space_group_name_H-M   'P 1'
#
loop_
_entity.id
_entity.type
_entity.pdbx_description
1 polymer ?
#
loop_
_entity_poly.entity_id
_entity_poly.type
_entity_poly.pdbx_seq_one_letter_code
_entity_poly.pdbx_strand_id
1 'polypeptide(L)'
;MRNKAWAGVLGSVCVLLAAGALTGVLVLGWSLEQVLDTFVASNVVIGLSVGGCGALIAWHRPELPLGWLYAVGGLCQTLSAAAVPVAQLLVDDNAPTWLVRATVTVFQWAWPLDIGVALPLSLLLLPDGRLASRRWRPALLVVAATSPLFVLEVGLAPSDVVGFPGSYLTWGQYDRVGWLWTASEVRWALAMLLGLGCLTWRYRRGTEVVRRQLLWVIAAAAVVLVAVVPWALIVGTPAVVLFAIPLLPASVAVAVLRHEMLDIRLVVARGATYTLLSGLVLAAYAGLVAVLSSGVVSALIVALLALPLRARLQRSVDRLLYGERGDPLRVASRIGLRLAAGLEDTLEEVRVALRLPYVAVVVDGTRVAAAGIPAGLEASLPLQDGALVIGLRRGDQRLGPADRRVLTLLAGPLSTALHATRLSLQLQASRERLVLAREEERRRLRRDLHDGLGPLLTGVALSADAAANLLGRSPAEASAMITAVRSDSRTAIGEVRRIVEDLRPPALDELGLVAALRVRAAQTARRVDGARFTATVNAPAELPPLPAAVEVAAYRIATEALTNAVRHSNASSVVITLVCDDEFCVQVTDDGRSDGHWAPGVGIGGMHDRVAELGGRCEVGPGPAGGSVRVTLPLALA
;
A
#
# COMPACT_ATOMS: atom_id res chain seq x y z
N MET A 1 -22.02 -7.38 36.12
CA MET A 1 -21.07 -7.20 37.25
C MET A 1 -20.85 -8.48 38.05
N ARG A 2 -21.90 -9.23 38.41
CA ARG A 2 -21.80 -10.49 39.18
C ARG A 2 -20.84 -11.55 38.60
N ASN A 3 -20.87 -11.79 37.28
CA ASN A 3 -19.99 -12.79 36.65
C ASN A 3 -18.51 -12.40 36.67
N LYS A 4 -18.19 -11.09 36.62
CA LYS A 4 -16.79 -10.63 36.72
C LYS A 4 -16.23 -10.85 38.12
N ALA A 5 -17.04 -10.58 39.15
CA ALA A 5 -16.66 -10.83 40.53
C ALA A 5 -16.31 -12.32 40.76
N TRP A 6 -17.12 -13.24 40.25
CA TRP A 6 -16.83 -14.68 40.32
C TRP A 6 -15.55 -15.09 39.58
N ALA A 7 -15.29 -14.53 38.40
CA ALA A 7 -14.05 -14.78 37.67
C ALA A 7 -12.82 -14.31 38.47
N GLY A 8 -12.91 -13.14 39.11
CA GLY A 8 -11.87 -12.62 40.01
C GLY A 8 -11.66 -13.50 41.23
N VAL A 9 -12.73 -13.95 41.88
CA VAL A 9 -12.66 -14.86 43.03
C VAL A 9 -11.98 -16.17 42.67
N LEU A 10 -12.38 -16.83 41.57
CA LEU A 10 -11.77 -18.09 41.14
C LEU A 10 -10.27 -17.93 40.84
N GLY A 11 -9.89 -16.84 40.17
CA GLY A 11 -8.49 -16.52 39.91
C GLY A 11 -7.69 -16.31 41.20
N SER A 12 -8.22 -15.53 42.15
CA SER A 12 -7.57 -15.29 43.46
C SER A 12 -7.43 -16.57 44.29
N VAL A 13 -8.46 -17.42 44.30
CA VAL A 13 -8.40 -18.72 45.00
C VAL A 13 -7.32 -19.61 44.39
N CYS A 14 -7.18 -19.66 43.06
CA CYS A 14 -6.09 -20.40 42.42
C CYS A 14 -4.71 -19.91 42.87
N VAL A 15 -4.51 -18.58 42.94
CA VAL A 15 -3.24 -17.99 43.39
C VAL A 15 -2.97 -18.30 44.86
N LEU A 16 -3.98 -18.23 45.72
CA LEU A 16 -3.86 -18.55 47.14
C LEU A 16 -3.51 -20.03 47.37
N LEU A 17 -4.15 -20.95 46.65
CA LEU A 17 -3.83 -22.38 46.72
C LEU A 17 -2.40 -22.67 46.25
N ALA A 18 -1.96 -22.04 45.14
CA ALA A 18 -0.60 -22.16 44.66
C ALA A 18 0.43 -21.61 45.67
N ALA A 19 0.15 -20.46 46.28
CA ALA A 19 0.99 -19.89 47.33
C ALA A 19 1.03 -20.79 48.58
N GLY A 20 -0.10 -21.39 48.96
CA GLY A 20 -0.17 -22.37 50.04
C GLY A 20 0.67 -23.61 49.76
N ALA A 21 0.61 -24.15 48.54
CA ALA A 21 1.42 -25.28 48.11
C ALA A 21 2.93 -24.97 48.22
N LEU A 22 3.36 -23.82 47.68
CA LEU A 22 4.77 -23.39 47.73
C LEU A 22 5.23 -23.11 49.16
N THR A 23 4.35 -22.55 50.00
CA THR A 23 4.65 -22.33 51.42
C THR A 23 4.82 -23.65 52.16
N GLY A 24 3.96 -24.64 51.91
CA GLY A 24 4.10 -25.98 52.47
C GLY A 24 5.42 -26.64 52.07
N VAL A 25 5.80 -26.54 50.79
CA VAL A 25 7.12 -27.01 50.28
C VAL A 25 8.29 -26.37 51.04
N LEU A 26 8.24 -25.06 51.27
CA LEU A 26 9.29 -24.33 52.00
C LEU A 26 9.35 -24.74 53.47
N VAL A 27 8.20 -24.90 54.13
CA VAL A 27 8.10 -25.34 55.53
C VAL A 27 8.67 -26.75 55.72
N LEU A 28 8.36 -27.65 54.78
CA LEU A 28 8.85 -29.03 54.80
C LEU A 28 10.32 -29.17 54.37
N GLY A 29 10.94 -28.09 53.88
CA GLY A 29 12.34 -28.11 53.43
C GLY A 29 12.61 -29.04 52.24
N TRP A 30 11.62 -29.25 51.37
CA TRP A 30 11.77 -30.18 50.24
C TRP A 30 12.80 -29.71 49.22
N SER A 31 13.58 -30.67 48.72
CA SER A 31 14.50 -30.48 47.60
C SER A 31 13.74 -30.32 46.27
N LEU A 32 14.41 -29.77 45.25
CA LEU A 32 13.82 -29.61 43.91
C LEU A 32 13.37 -30.95 43.30
N GLU A 33 14.10 -32.03 43.56
CA GLU A 33 13.76 -33.39 43.10
C GLU A 33 12.43 -33.85 43.72
N GLN A 34 12.29 -33.74 45.05
CA GLN A 34 11.04 -34.07 45.74
C GLN A 34 9.86 -33.23 45.24
N VAL A 35 10.05 -31.94 44.96
CA VAL A 35 9.00 -31.06 44.44
C VAL A 35 8.56 -31.45 43.01
N LEU A 36 9.48 -32.00 42.21
CA LEU A 36 9.18 -32.48 40.86
C LEU A 36 8.49 -33.85 40.90
N ASP A 37 8.98 -34.79 41.71
CA ASP A 37 8.45 -36.15 41.82
C ASP A 37 7.07 -36.20 42.47
N THR A 38 6.76 -35.24 43.34
CA THR A 38 5.43 -35.09 43.95
C THR A 38 4.43 -34.32 43.08
N PHE A 39 4.83 -33.91 41.87
CA PHE A 39 4.03 -33.13 40.92
C PHE A 39 3.55 -31.76 41.43
N VAL A 40 4.05 -31.28 42.58
CA VAL A 40 3.64 -29.98 43.14
C VAL A 40 4.05 -28.85 42.19
N ALA A 41 5.29 -28.87 41.68
CA ALA A 41 5.74 -27.85 40.73
C ALA A 41 4.91 -27.84 39.43
N SER A 42 4.64 -29.01 38.83
CA SER A 42 3.87 -29.08 37.60
C SER A 42 2.43 -28.61 37.81
N ASN A 43 1.78 -29.04 38.89
CA ASN A 43 0.39 -28.67 39.19
C ASN A 43 0.24 -27.19 39.54
N VAL A 44 1.22 -26.57 40.23
CA VAL A 44 1.25 -25.11 40.44
C VAL A 44 1.34 -24.37 39.12
N VAL A 45 2.31 -24.74 38.26
CA VAL A 45 2.54 -24.01 37.01
C VAL A 45 1.38 -24.17 36.03
N ILE A 46 0.86 -25.40 35.88
CA ILE A 46 -0.32 -25.66 35.05
C ILE A 46 -1.54 -24.95 35.64
N GLY A 47 -1.78 -25.09 36.94
CA GLY A 47 -2.94 -24.50 37.61
C GLY A 47 -2.97 -22.98 37.54
N LEU A 48 -1.84 -22.30 37.74
CA LEU A 48 -1.75 -20.85 37.56
C LEU A 48 -1.96 -20.44 36.09
N SER A 49 -1.43 -21.20 35.15
CA SER A 49 -1.60 -20.91 33.73
C SER A 49 -3.06 -21.10 33.29
N VAL A 50 -3.65 -22.27 33.56
CA VAL A 50 -5.03 -22.60 33.19
C VAL A 50 -6.00 -21.70 33.96
N GLY A 51 -5.86 -21.59 35.28
CA GLY A 51 -6.72 -20.78 36.14
C GLY A 51 -6.62 -19.29 35.87
N GLY A 52 -5.40 -18.77 35.71
CA GLY A 52 -5.17 -17.36 35.37
C GLY A 52 -5.72 -17.00 33.99
N CYS A 53 -5.45 -17.82 32.96
CA CYS A 53 -6.02 -17.64 31.64
C CYS A 53 -7.55 -17.75 31.66
N GLY A 54 -8.10 -18.72 32.39
CA GLY A 54 -9.53 -18.92 32.55
C GLY A 54 -10.23 -17.73 33.21
N ALA A 55 -9.68 -17.24 34.33
CA ALA A 55 -10.17 -16.07 35.03
C ALA A 55 -10.14 -14.82 34.14
N LEU A 56 -9.03 -14.58 33.41
CA LEU A 56 -8.92 -13.47 32.47
C LEU A 56 -9.95 -13.56 31.33
N ILE A 57 -10.14 -14.76 30.77
CA ILE A 57 -11.14 -15.00 29.72
C ILE A 57 -12.55 -14.78 30.28
N ALA A 58 -12.90 -15.36 31.44
CA ALA A 58 -14.22 -15.20 32.05
C ALA A 58 -14.50 -13.75 32.48
N TRP A 59 -13.46 -12.99 32.85
CA TRP A 59 -13.59 -11.57 33.21
C TRP A 59 -13.98 -10.69 32.01
N HIS A 60 -13.31 -10.89 30.87
CA HIS A 60 -13.54 -10.09 29.66
C HIS A 60 -14.69 -10.63 28.80
N ARG A 61 -14.85 -11.96 28.76
CA ARG A 61 -15.84 -12.70 27.96
C ARG A 61 -16.64 -13.67 28.85
N PRO A 62 -17.47 -13.18 29.79
CA PRO A 62 -18.21 -14.03 30.73
C PRO A 62 -19.22 -14.98 30.07
N GLU A 63 -19.68 -14.65 28.86
CA GLU A 63 -20.57 -15.49 28.04
C GLU A 63 -19.86 -16.71 27.43
N LEU A 64 -18.52 -16.72 27.43
CA LEU A 64 -17.73 -17.79 26.85
C LEU A 64 -17.52 -18.90 27.88
N PRO A 65 -18.11 -20.11 27.72
CA PRO A 65 -18.01 -21.19 28.69
C PRO A 65 -16.56 -21.63 28.93
N LEU A 66 -15.69 -21.41 27.95
CA LEU A 66 -14.28 -21.76 27.99
C LEU A 66 -13.51 -21.09 29.13
N GLY A 67 -13.82 -19.82 29.44
CA GLY A 67 -13.16 -19.12 30.55
C GLY A 67 -13.45 -19.79 31.89
N TRP A 68 -14.70 -20.20 32.09
CA TRP A 68 -15.14 -20.91 33.29
C TRP A 68 -14.57 -22.33 33.37
N LEU A 69 -14.52 -23.04 32.25
CA LEU A 69 -13.93 -24.37 32.16
C LEU A 69 -12.46 -24.35 32.60
N TYR A 70 -11.68 -23.38 32.13
CA TYR A 70 -10.29 -23.18 32.56
C TYR A 70 -10.17 -22.65 33.99
N ALA A 71 -11.06 -21.77 34.45
CA ALA A 71 -11.01 -21.32 35.84
C ALA A 71 -11.21 -22.49 36.82
N VAL A 72 -12.13 -23.41 36.51
CA VAL A 72 -12.35 -24.64 37.30
C VAL A 72 -11.18 -25.60 37.16
N GLY A 73 -10.68 -25.83 35.94
CA GLY A 73 -9.51 -26.70 35.71
C GLY A 73 -8.27 -26.24 36.47
N GLY A 74 -7.99 -24.93 36.44
CA GLY A 74 -6.89 -24.33 37.20
C GLY A 74 -7.04 -24.47 38.71
N LEU A 75 -8.27 -24.34 39.22
CA LEU A 75 -8.57 -24.55 40.65
C LEU A 75 -8.35 -26.01 41.05
N CYS A 76 -8.76 -26.96 40.21
CA CYS A 76 -8.50 -28.38 40.45
C CYS A 76 -7.00 -28.70 40.51
N GLN A 77 -6.21 -28.10 39.61
CA GLN A 77 -4.75 -28.26 39.59
C GLN A 77 -4.08 -27.68 40.83
N THR A 78 -4.39 -26.43 41.21
CA THR A 78 -3.79 -25.80 42.39
C THR A 78 -4.26 -26.43 43.69
N LEU A 79 -5.50 -26.95 43.72
CA LEU A 79 -6.00 -27.74 44.85
C LEU A 79 -5.21 -29.04 45.02
N SER A 80 -4.96 -29.79 43.94
CA SER A 80 -4.08 -30.96 43.99
C SER A 80 -2.66 -30.59 44.44
N ALA A 81 -2.09 -29.49 43.94
CA ALA A 81 -0.76 -29.04 44.35
C ALA A 81 -0.67 -28.73 45.85
N ALA A 82 -1.70 -28.08 46.42
CA ALA A 82 -1.76 -27.75 47.83
C ALA A 82 -2.00 -28.98 48.72
N ALA A 83 -2.70 -30.00 48.22
CA ALA A 83 -3.02 -31.20 48.97
C ALA A 83 -1.78 -32.02 49.37
N VAL A 84 -0.73 -32.09 48.53
CA VAL A 84 0.43 -32.96 48.84
C VAL A 84 1.24 -32.45 50.06
N PRO A 85 1.68 -31.19 50.14
CA PRO A 85 2.39 -30.69 51.32
C PRO A 85 1.52 -30.74 52.58
N VAL A 86 0.21 -30.50 52.45
CA VAL A 86 -0.73 -30.64 53.58
C VAL A 86 -0.82 -32.08 54.04
N ALA A 87 -0.88 -33.05 53.13
CA ALA A 87 -0.86 -34.47 53.51
C ALA A 87 0.42 -34.82 54.26
N GLN A 88 1.58 -34.32 53.82
CA GLN A 88 2.86 -34.54 54.51
C GLN A 88 2.85 -33.96 55.92
N LEU A 89 2.44 -32.70 56.09
CA LEU A 89 2.34 -32.07 57.41
C LEU A 89 1.40 -32.84 58.35
N LEU A 90 0.27 -33.32 57.82
CA LEU A 90 -0.66 -34.16 58.59
C LEU A 90 -0.05 -35.50 59.02
N VAL A 91 0.80 -36.10 58.18
CA VAL A 91 1.54 -37.31 58.54
C VAL A 91 2.59 -37.01 59.61
N ASP A 92 3.36 -35.95 59.43
CA ASP A 92 4.42 -35.53 60.37
C ASP A 92 3.84 -35.18 61.76
N ASP A 93 2.64 -34.61 61.81
CA ASP A 93 1.89 -34.28 63.03
C ASP A 93 1.09 -35.47 63.63
N ASN A 94 1.22 -36.68 63.08
CA ASN A 94 0.44 -37.86 63.49
C ASN A 94 -1.09 -37.64 63.48
N ALA A 95 -1.60 -36.90 62.50
CA ALA A 95 -3.02 -36.67 62.33
C ALA A 95 -3.80 -37.98 62.05
N PRO A 96 -5.12 -38.02 62.30
CA PRO A 96 -5.93 -39.20 62.04
C PRO A 96 -5.83 -39.65 60.56
N THR A 97 -5.70 -40.97 60.34
CA THR A 97 -5.54 -41.55 58.99
C THR A 97 -6.67 -41.15 58.05
N TRP A 98 -7.89 -40.96 58.55
CA TRP A 98 -9.03 -40.54 57.72
C TRP A 98 -8.80 -39.16 57.09
N LEU A 99 -8.14 -38.25 57.80
CA LEU A 99 -7.86 -36.90 57.34
C LEU A 99 -6.75 -36.92 56.28
N VAL A 100 -5.69 -37.70 56.51
CA VAL A 100 -4.61 -37.91 55.52
C VAL A 100 -5.17 -38.53 54.23
N ARG A 101 -5.99 -39.59 54.36
CA ARG A 101 -6.62 -40.25 53.19
C ARG A 101 -7.56 -39.32 52.44
N ALA A 102 -8.29 -38.43 53.13
CA ALA A 102 -9.13 -37.42 52.49
C ALA A 102 -8.29 -36.45 51.65
N THR A 103 -7.18 -35.95 52.18
CA THR A 103 -6.28 -35.04 51.47
C THR A 103 -5.64 -35.71 50.25
N VAL A 104 -5.16 -36.95 50.37
CA VAL A 104 -4.62 -37.73 49.23
C VAL A 104 -5.70 -38.01 48.18
N THR A 105 -6.96 -38.22 48.60
CA THR A 105 -8.09 -38.36 47.66
C THR A 105 -8.30 -37.08 46.87
N VAL A 106 -8.21 -35.90 47.51
CA VAL A 106 -8.30 -34.61 46.81
C VAL A 106 -7.17 -34.45 45.80
N PHE A 107 -5.93 -34.77 46.19
CA PHE A 107 -4.78 -34.76 45.28
C PHE A 107 -5.07 -35.60 44.04
N GLN A 108 -5.50 -36.86 44.23
CA GLN A 108 -5.61 -37.84 43.17
C GLN A 108 -6.79 -37.58 42.21
N TRP A 109 -7.88 -36.98 42.68
CA TRP A 109 -9.11 -36.83 41.90
C TRP A 109 -9.30 -35.44 41.27
N ALA A 110 -8.61 -34.40 41.77
CA ALA A 110 -8.84 -33.04 41.29
C ALA A 110 -8.11 -32.75 39.96
N TRP A 111 -6.76 -32.84 39.90
CA TRP A 111 -6.00 -32.51 38.68
C TRP A 111 -6.44 -33.23 37.39
N PRO A 112 -6.90 -34.51 37.40
CA PRO A 112 -7.30 -35.19 36.16
C PRO A 112 -8.51 -34.55 35.48
N LEU A 113 -9.32 -33.77 36.21
CA LEU A 113 -10.46 -33.04 35.64
C LEU A 113 -9.99 -31.98 34.62
N ASP A 114 -8.84 -31.35 34.85
CA ASP A 114 -8.28 -30.38 33.91
C ASP A 114 -7.79 -31.08 32.62
N ILE A 115 -6.88 -32.04 32.78
CA ILE A 115 -6.23 -32.71 31.65
C ILE A 115 -7.21 -33.60 30.87
N GLY A 116 -8.07 -34.33 31.58
CA GLY A 116 -9.02 -35.26 31.01
C GLY A 116 -10.25 -34.60 30.40
N VAL A 117 -10.73 -33.48 30.96
CA VAL A 117 -12.01 -32.85 30.57
C VAL A 117 -11.81 -31.46 29.98
N ALA A 118 -11.14 -30.55 30.70
CA ALA A 118 -11.06 -29.15 30.29
C ALA A 118 -10.27 -28.95 28.98
N LEU A 119 -9.09 -29.57 28.87
CA LEU A 119 -8.23 -29.39 27.70
C LEU A 119 -8.85 -29.97 26.41
N PRO A 120 -9.36 -31.22 26.34
CA PRO A 120 -9.92 -31.75 25.10
C PRO A 120 -11.18 -31.00 24.63
N LEU A 121 -12.05 -30.64 25.56
CA LEU A 121 -13.26 -29.88 25.24
C LEU A 121 -12.95 -28.47 24.75
N SER A 122 -11.89 -27.84 25.28
CA SER A 122 -11.47 -26.51 24.83
C SER A 122 -11.19 -26.45 23.34
N LEU A 123 -10.47 -27.44 22.80
CA LEU A 123 -10.09 -27.50 21.37
C LEU A 123 -11.30 -27.60 20.45
N LEU A 124 -12.36 -28.26 20.89
CA LEU A 124 -13.60 -28.40 20.11
C LEU A 124 -14.45 -27.14 20.12
N LEU A 125 -14.43 -26.38 21.21
CA LEU A 125 -15.29 -25.22 21.43
C LEU A 125 -14.67 -23.90 20.96
N LEU A 126 -13.35 -23.83 20.79
CA LEU A 126 -12.63 -22.65 20.33
C LEU A 126 -12.98 -22.19 18.91
N PRO A 127 -12.97 -20.87 18.61
CA PRO A 127 -12.70 -19.75 19.53
C PRO A 127 -13.95 -19.24 20.28
N ASP A 128 -15.14 -19.46 19.74
CA ASP A 128 -16.37 -18.74 20.14
C ASP A 128 -17.28 -19.54 21.10
N GLY A 129 -16.80 -20.67 21.64
CA GLY A 129 -17.58 -21.54 22.52
C GLY A 129 -18.62 -22.40 21.79
N ARG A 130 -18.61 -22.38 20.45
CA ARG A 130 -19.58 -23.07 19.59
C ARG A 130 -18.86 -24.06 18.68
N LEU A 131 -19.53 -25.16 18.32
CA LEU A 131 -18.99 -26.16 17.39
C LEU A 131 -18.82 -25.61 15.97
N ALA A 132 -17.78 -26.11 15.30
CA ALA A 132 -17.39 -25.76 13.93
C ALA A 132 -18.53 -25.97 12.91
N SER A 133 -19.27 -27.07 13.06
CA SER A 133 -20.49 -27.36 12.31
C SER A 133 -21.27 -28.46 13.03
N ARG A 134 -22.51 -28.72 12.58
CA ARG A 134 -23.32 -29.84 13.12
C ARG A 134 -22.62 -31.20 13.01
N ARG A 135 -21.68 -31.37 12.07
CA ARG A 135 -20.91 -32.61 11.86
C ARG A 135 -19.92 -32.90 12.99
N TRP A 136 -19.57 -31.91 13.81
CA TRP A 136 -18.67 -32.09 14.96
C TRP A 136 -19.42 -32.41 16.27
N ARG A 137 -20.75 -32.47 16.25
CA ARG A 137 -21.54 -32.88 17.42
C ARG A 137 -21.19 -34.29 17.93
N PRO A 138 -21.03 -35.31 17.07
CA PRO A 138 -20.62 -36.63 17.54
C PRO A 138 -19.25 -36.60 18.23
N ALA A 139 -18.28 -35.85 17.69
CA ALA A 139 -16.97 -35.70 18.32
C ALA A 139 -17.05 -35.05 19.71
N LEU A 140 -17.87 -34.00 19.87
CA LEU A 140 -18.11 -33.38 21.17
C LEU A 140 -18.73 -34.37 22.16
N LEU A 141 -19.75 -35.13 21.74
CA LEU A 141 -20.40 -36.12 22.59
C LEU A 141 -19.44 -37.24 23.01
N VAL A 142 -18.64 -37.76 22.07
CA VAL A 142 -17.64 -38.79 22.35
C VAL A 142 -16.57 -38.28 23.31
N VAL A 143 -16.02 -37.08 23.08
CA VAL A 143 -15.02 -36.50 23.99
C VAL A 143 -15.65 -36.24 25.36
N ALA A 144 -16.81 -35.60 25.43
CA ALA A 144 -17.48 -35.31 26.71
C ALA A 144 -17.86 -36.58 27.49
N ALA A 145 -18.35 -37.63 26.82
CA ALA A 145 -18.75 -38.88 27.47
C ALA A 145 -17.55 -39.71 27.95
N THR A 146 -16.43 -39.64 27.24
CA THR A 146 -15.26 -40.48 27.53
C THR A 146 -14.18 -39.76 28.35
N SER A 147 -14.20 -38.43 28.42
CA SER A 147 -13.28 -37.61 29.23
C SER A 147 -13.29 -37.96 30.73
N PRO A 148 -14.44 -38.23 31.38
CA PRO A 148 -14.47 -38.68 32.78
C PRO A 148 -13.80 -40.03 33.01
N LEU A 149 -13.62 -40.87 31.98
CA LEU A 149 -12.94 -42.17 32.14
C LEU A 149 -11.50 -42.00 32.61
N PHE A 150 -10.79 -40.97 32.14
CA PHE A 150 -9.44 -40.67 32.61
C PHE A 150 -9.41 -40.28 34.09
N VAL A 151 -10.40 -39.50 34.54
CA VAL A 151 -10.53 -39.10 35.94
C VAL A 151 -10.80 -40.30 36.84
N LEU A 152 -11.73 -41.16 36.42
CA LEU A 152 -12.05 -42.40 37.12
C LEU A 152 -10.82 -43.29 37.21
N GLU A 153 -10.08 -43.42 36.12
CA GLU A 153 -8.97 -44.35 36.09
C GLU A 153 -7.78 -43.89 36.94
N VAL A 154 -7.37 -42.62 36.83
CA VAL A 154 -6.34 -42.04 37.70
C VAL A 154 -6.79 -42.05 39.16
N GLY A 155 -8.07 -41.79 39.41
CA GLY A 155 -8.66 -41.79 40.75
C GLY A 155 -8.72 -43.16 41.42
N LEU A 156 -8.96 -44.21 40.62
CA LEU A 156 -9.06 -45.61 41.07
C LEU A 156 -7.69 -46.29 41.23
N ALA A 157 -6.64 -45.76 40.62
CA ALA A 157 -5.29 -46.28 40.75
C ALA A 157 -4.79 -46.24 42.21
N PRO A 158 -3.84 -47.10 42.61
CA PRO A 158 -3.09 -46.90 43.84
C PRO A 158 -2.40 -45.53 43.82
N SER A 159 -2.23 -44.89 44.98
CA SER A 159 -1.53 -43.59 45.02
C SER A 159 -0.04 -43.79 44.73
N ASP A 160 0.48 -43.06 43.74
CA ASP A 160 1.90 -43.06 43.38
C ASP A 160 2.78 -42.29 44.38
N VAL A 161 2.17 -41.58 45.33
CA VAL A 161 2.91 -40.77 46.30
C VAL A 161 3.39 -41.67 47.44
N VAL A 162 4.65 -42.07 47.33
CA VAL A 162 5.34 -42.94 48.28
C VAL A 162 5.28 -42.33 49.70
N GLY A 163 4.85 -43.12 50.68
CA GLY A 163 4.82 -42.71 52.10
C GLY A 163 3.45 -42.31 52.64
N PHE A 164 2.40 -42.24 51.81
CA PHE A 164 1.05 -41.94 52.26
C PHE A 164 0.12 -43.16 52.30
N PRO A 165 -0.91 -43.17 53.18
CA PRO A 165 -1.99 -44.14 53.08
C PRO A 165 -2.79 -43.93 51.79
N GLY A 166 -3.23 -45.03 51.16
CA GLY A 166 -3.98 -44.98 49.90
C GLY A 166 -5.28 -44.16 50.00
N SER A 167 -5.71 -43.57 48.89
CA SER A 167 -6.92 -42.74 48.85
C SER A 167 -8.20 -43.55 49.16
N TYR A 168 -9.33 -42.86 49.38
CA TYR A 168 -10.59 -43.54 49.72
C TYR A 168 -11.25 -44.25 48.55
N LEU A 169 -11.01 -43.77 47.33
CA LEU A 169 -11.68 -44.21 46.12
C LEU A 169 -10.76 -45.07 45.23
N THR A 170 -9.79 -45.77 45.84
CA THR A 170 -8.91 -46.71 45.12
C THR A 170 -9.60 -48.05 44.90
N TRP A 171 -9.32 -48.70 43.78
CA TRP A 171 -9.76 -50.07 43.53
C TRP A 171 -8.67 -51.07 43.93
N GLY A 172 -8.94 -51.90 44.94
CA GLY A 172 -7.99 -52.91 45.43
C GLY A 172 -7.61 -54.03 44.44
N GLN A 173 -8.22 -54.07 43.24
CA GLN A 173 -7.83 -54.99 42.15
C GLN A 173 -7.38 -54.23 40.89
N TYR A 174 -6.89 -52.99 41.03
CA TYR A 174 -6.45 -52.17 39.91
C TYR A 174 -5.43 -52.88 39.00
N ASP A 175 -4.54 -53.71 39.55
CA ASP A 175 -3.57 -54.48 38.77
C ASP A 175 -4.20 -55.40 37.71
N ARG A 176 -5.44 -55.88 37.93
CA ARG A 176 -6.19 -56.70 36.96
C ARG A 176 -6.69 -55.89 35.76
N VAL A 177 -6.78 -54.58 35.92
CA VAL A 177 -7.29 -53.63 34.93
C VAL A 177 -6.26 -52.58 34.55
N GLY A 178 -4.97 -52.79 34.82
CA GLY A 178 -3.90 -51.85 34.47
C GLY A 178 -3.80 -51.54 32.96
N TRP A 179 -4.34 -52.41 32.09
CA TRP A 179 -4.48 -52.13 30.66
C TRP A 179 -5.41 -50.94 30.35
N LEU A 180 -6.30 -50.56 31.29
CA LEU A 180 -7.15 -49.38 31.17
C LEU A 180 -6.32 -48.11 31.06
N TRP A 181 -5.15 -48.04 31.68
CA TRP A 181 -4.23 -46.90 31.58
C TRP A 181 -3.85 -46.62 30.14
N THR A 182 -3.33 -47.64 29.48
CA THR A 182 -2.99 -47.54 28.06
C THR A 182 -4.23 -47.19 27.22
N ALA A 183 -5.40 -47.75 27.55
CA ALA A 183 -6.63 -47.44 26.84
C ALA A 183 -7.08 -45.98 27.01
N SER A 184 -6.98 -45.42 28.22
CA SER A 184 -7.35 -44.03 28.50
C SER A 184 -6.36 -43.03 27.91
N GLU A 185 -5.07 -43.36 27.88
CA GLU A 185 -4.04 -42.55 27.23
C GLU A 185 -4.23 -42.52 25.71
N VAL A 186 -4.47 -43.68 25.09
CA VAL A 186 -4.83 -43.75 23.66
C VAL A 186 -6.10 -42.94 23.38
N ARG A 187 -7.13 -43.07 24.22
CA ARG A 187 -8.37 -42.30 24.12
C ARG A 187 -8.12 -40.80 24.29
N TRP A 188 -7.28 -40.37 25.22
CA TRP A 188 -6.93 -38.96 25.42
C TRP A 188 -6.18 -38.40 24.20
N ALA A 189 -5.22 -39.13 23.66
CA ALA A 189 -4.51 -38.77 22.44
C ALA A 189 -5.49 -38.64 21.24
N LEU A 190 -6.45 -39.56 21.10
CA LEU A 190 -7.50 -39.48 20.08
C LEU A 190 -8.39 -38.25 20.28
N ALA A 191 -8.76 -37.90 21.51
CA ALA A 191 -9.54 -36.69 21.82
C ALA A 191 -8.78 -35.41 21.44
N MET A 192 -7.48 -35.35 21.75
CA MET A 192 -6.60 -34.26 21.34
C MET A 192 -6.48 -34.16 19.81
N LEU A 193 -6.30 -35.28 19.12
CA LEU A 193 -6.24 -35.34 17.65
C LEU A 193 -7.56 -34.89 17.00
N LEU A 194 -8.70 -35.29 17.55
CA LEU A 194 -10.01 -34.82 17.11
C LEU A 194 -10.16 -33.31 17.30
N GLY A 195 -9.72 -32.79 18.45
CA GLY A 195 -9.66 -31.35 18.74
C GLY A 195 -8.79 -30.61 17.73
N LEU A 196 -7.57 -31.09 17.48
CA LEU A 196 -6.63 -30.54 16.51
C LEU A 196 -7.18 -30.58 15.08
N GLY A 197 -7.87 -31.67 14.71
CA GLY A 197 -8.58 -31.82 13.44
C GLY A 197 -9.70 -30.78 13.30
N CYS A 198 -10.48 -30.54 14.35
CA CYS A 198 -11.52 -29.50 14.39
C CYS A 198 -10.93 -28.10 14.20
N LEU A 199 -9.85 -27.78 14.93
CA LEU A 199 -9.15 -26.50 14.79
C LEU A 199 -8.55 -26.31 13.41
N THR A 200 -7.93 -27.35 12.85
CA THR A 200 -7.36 -27.32 11.50
C THR A 200 -8.44 -27.15 10.43
N TRP A 201 -9.59 -27.80 10.61
CA TRP A 201 -10.75 -27.60 9.73
C TRP A 201 -11.25 -26.15 9.78
N ARG A 202 -11.38 -25.58 10.98
CA ARG A 202 -11.74 -24.15 11.16
C ARG A 202 -10.68 -23.22 10.58
N TYR A 203 -9.40 -23.53 10.74
CA TYR A 203 -8.32 -22.75 10.16
C TYR A 203 -8.42 -22.73 8.62
N ARG A 204 -8.64 -23.89 7.99
CA ARG A 204 -8.77 -23.96 6.53
C ARG A 204 -9.97 -23.18 5.99
N ARG A 205 -11.13 -23.23 6.68
CA ARG A 205 -12.37 -22.56 6.25
C ARG A 205 -12.60 -21.16 6.82
N GLY A 206 -11.81 -20.74 7.80
CA GLY A 206 -11.97 -19.49 8.52
C GLY A 206 -11.43 -18.27 7.75
N THR A 207 -11.91 -17.10 8.15
CA THR A 207 -11.38 -15.80 7.71
C THR A 207 -9.94 -15.60 8.21
N GLU A 208 -9.23 -14.58 7.71
CA GLU A 208 -7.85 -14.30 8.14
C GLU A 208 -7.72 -14.06 9.66
N VAL A 209 -8.76 -13.46 10.26
CA VAL A 209 -8.85 -13.26 11.71
C VAL A 209 -8.87 -14.60 12.43
N VAL A 210 -9.75 -15.52 12.02
CA VAL A 210 -9.87 -16.86 12.61
C VAL A 210 -8.58 -17.66 12.39
N ARG A 211 -7.98 -17.59 11.19
CA ARG A 211 -6.69 -18.25 10.92
C ARG A 211 -5.59 -17.78 11.84
N ARG A 212 -5.45 -16.46 12.04
CA ARG A 212 -4.46 -15.87 12.95
C ARG A 212 -4.74 -16.22 14.42
N GLN A 213 -6.00 -16.30 14.82
CA GLN A 213 -6.38 -16.73 16.18
C GLN A 213 -6.02 -18.20 16.42
N LEU A 214 -6.31 -19.08 15.47
CA LEU A 214 -6.15 -20.52 15.64
C LEU A 214 -4.73 -21.03 15.38
N LEU A 215 -3.91 -20.30 14.61
CA LEU A 215 -2.55 -20.74 14.26
C LEU A 215 -1.72 -21.13 15.50
N TRP A 216 -1.72 -20.25 16.51
CA TRP A 216 -0.94 -20.45 17.73
C TRP A 216 -1.51 -21.53 18.63
N VAL A 217 -2.83 -21.66 18.67
CA VAL A 217 -3.51 -22.72 19.40
C VAL A 217 -3.21 -24.08 18.78
N ILE A 218 -3.23 -24.18 17.44
CA ILE A 218 -2.88 -25.40 16.70
C ILE A 218 -1.41 -25.78 16.98
N ALA A 219 -0.50 -24.80 16.93
CA ALA A 219 0.91 -25.04 17.22
C ALA A 219 1.14 -25.50 18.67
N ALA A 220 0.53 -24.83 19.65
CA ALA A 220 0.62 -25.21 21.06
C ALA A 220 0.01 -26.59 21.33
N ALA A 221 -1.17 -26.89 20.77
CA ALA A 221 -1.81 -28.20 20.89
C ALA A 221 -0.97 -29.32 20.25
N ALA A 222 -0.35 -29.06 19.09
CA ALA A 222 0.56 -30.00 18.46
C ALA A 222 1.82 -30.25 19.31
N VAL A 223 2.38 -29.21 19.92
CA VAL A 223 3.54 -29.34 20.83
C VAL A 223 3.17 -30.13 22.07
N VAL A 224 2.03 -29.85 22.70
CA VAL A 224 1.55 -30.63 23.85
C VAL A 224 1.33 -32.10 23.47
N LEU A 225 0.71 -32.37 22.32
CA LEU A 225 0.48 -33.74 21.84
C LEU A 225 1.80 -34.49 21.61
N VAL A 226 2.75 -33.88 20.90
CA VAL A 226 4.06 -34.49 20.60
C VAL A 226 4.91 -34.62 21.85
N ALA A 227 4.81 -33.66 22.79
CA ALA A 227 5.55 -33.70 24.03
C ALA A 227 5.02 -34.80 24.95
N VAL A 228 3.69 -34.93 25.12
CA VAL A 228 3.09 -35.79 26.16
C VAL A 228 2.86 -37.23 25.68
N VAL A 229 2.30 -37.43 24.50
CA VAL A 229 1.82 -38.76 24.05
C VAL A 229 2.91 -39.83 23.97
N PRO A 230 4.13 -39.56 23.49
CA PRO A 230 5.17 -40.59 23.43
C PRO A 230 5.56 -41.15 24.81
N TRP A 231 5.53 -40.33 25.86
CA TRP A 231 5.89 -40.79 27.21
C TRP A 231 4.79 -41.54 27.90
N ALA A 232 3.56 -41.06 27.73
CA ALA A 232 2.37 -41.68 28.27
C ALA A 232 2.24 -43.17 27.85
N LEU A 233 2.79 -43.54 26.69
CA LEU A 233 2.69 -44.88 26.13
C LEU A 233 3.88 -45.82 26.44
N ILE A 234 5.03 -45.32 26.90
CA ILE A 234 6.27 -46.12 26.98
C ILE A 234 6.83 -46.25 28.41
N VAL A 235 7.01 -45.16 29.15
CA VAL A 235 7.77 -45.16 30.44
C VAL A 235 7.08 -44.37 31.56
N GLY A 236 5.90 -43.81 31.31
CA GLY A 236 5.28 -42.81 32.19
C GLY A 236 5.82 -41.41 31.88
N THR A 237 5.02 -40.39 32.17
CA THR A 237 5.29 -39.01 31.72
C THR A 237 6.25 -38.30 32.67
N PRO A 238 7.49 -37.96 32.25
CA PRO A 238 8.40 -37.20 33.12
C PRO A 238 7.79 -35.85 33.49
N ALA A 239 7.94 -35.41 34.74
CA ALA A 239 7.39 -34.13 35.23
C ALA A 239 7.80 -32.94 34.35
N VAL A 240 8.98 -32.99 33.75
CA VAL A 240 9.52 -31.96 32.83
C VAL A 240 8.63 -31.76 31.58
N VAL A 241 7.99 -32.82 31.09
CA VAL A 241 7.13 -32.78 29.89
C VAL A 241 5.81 -32.05 30.17
N LEU A 242 5.33 -32.10 31.41
CA LEU A 242 4.09 -31.44 31.83
C LEU A 242 4.17 -29.91 31.71
N PHE A 243 5.37 -29.32 31.74
CA PHE A 243 5.56 -27.88 31.50
C PHE A 243 5.29 -27.43 30.07
N ALA A 244 5.00 -28.34 29.13
CA ALA A 244 4.45 -27.98 27.82
C ALA A 244 2.96 -27.61 27.90
N ILE A 245 2.19 -28.16 28.84
CA ILE A 245 0.74 -27.97 28.96
C ILE A 245 0.33 -26.48 29.08
N PRO A 246 1.00 -25.63 29.88
CA PRO A 246 0.71 -24.18 29.99
C PRO A 246 0.69 -23.41 28.66
N LEU A 247 1.39 -23.91 27.62
CA LEU A 247 1.39 -23.28 26.29
C LEU A 247 -0.02 -23.18 25.70
N LEU A 248 -0.84 -24.21 25.91
CA LEU A 248 -2.16 -24.29 25.34
C LEU A 248 -3.13 -23.23 25.91
N PRO A 249 -3.40 -23.15 27.23
CA PRO A 249 -4.29 -22.13 27.79
C PRO A 249 -3.77 -20.70 27.53
N ALA A 250 -2.46 -20.48 27.54
CA ALA A 250 -1.88 -19.19 27.18
C ALA A 250 -2.17 -18.80 25.72
N SER A 251 -1.96 -19.72 24.77
CA SER A 251 -2.28 -19.50 23.35
C SER A 251 -3.77 -19.24 23.13
N VAL A 252 -4.62 -19.89 23.92
CA VAL A 252 -6.08 -19.73 23.90
C VAL A 252 -6.52 -18.38 24.43
N ALA A 253 -6.00 -17.95 25.59
CA ALA A 253 -6.28 -16.63 26.15
C ALA A 253 -5.92 -15.53 25.16
N VAL A 254 -4.76 -15.65 24.50
CA VAL A 254 -4.34 -14.76 23.43
C VAL A 254 -5.32 -14.80 22.25
N ALA A 255 -5.69 -15.99 21.76
CA ALA A 255 -6.58 -16.14 20.63
C ALA A 255 -7.96 -15.48 20.87
N VAL A 256 -8.49 -15.59 22.09
CA VAL A 256 -9.80 -15.08 22.49
C VAL A 256 -9.75 -13.58 22.81
N LEU A 257 -8.77 -13.11 23.58
CA LEU A 257 -8.75 -11.74 24.13
C LEU A 257 -8.12 -10.69 23.20
N ARG A 258 -7.45 -11.11 22.11
CA ARG A 258 -6.74 -10.23 21.16
C ARG A 258 -7.58 -9.10 20.55
N HIS A 259 -8.90 -9.21 20.56
CA HIS A 259 -9.79 -8.19 19.98
C HIS A 259 -10.12 -7.02 20.92
N GLU A 260 -9.82 -7.13 22.22
CA GLU A 260 -10.21 -6.11 23.22
C GLU A 260 -9.04 -5.44 23.93
N MET A 261 -7.88 -6.09 24.01
CA MET A 261 -6.72 -5.50 24.69
C MET A 261 -5.75 -4.86 23.69
N LEU A 262 -5.61 -3.54 23.79
CA LEU A 262 -4.62 -2.70 23.12
C LEU A 262 -3.24 -3.36 23.02
N ASP A 263 -2.67 -3.35 21.81
CA ASP A 263 -1.25 -3.54 21.43
C ASP A 263 -0.32 -4.47 22.26
N ILE A 264 -0.81 -5.59 22.81
CA ILE A 264 0.05 -6.63 23.41
C ILE A 264 0.80 -7.47 22.33
N ARG A 265 0.69 -7.09 21.04
CA ARG A 265 1.31 -7.79 19.90
C ARG A 265 2.81 -8.06 20.08
N LEU A 266 3.54 -7.17 20.74
CA LEU A 266 4.99 -7.31 20.92
C LEU A 266 5.37 -8.21 22.11
N VAL A 267 4.61 -8.15 23.21
CA VAL A 267 4.88 -8.94 24.42
C VAL A 267 4.43 -10.38 24.24
N VAL A 268 3.27 -10.59 23.60
CA VAL A 268 2.69 -11.93 23.39
C VAL A 268 3.38 -12.70 22.26
N ALA A 269 3.81 -12.06 21.17
CA ALA A 269 4.53 -12.77 20.10
C ALA A 269 5.96 -13.16 20.51
N ARG A 270 6.67 -12.26 21.21
CA ARG A 270 7.98 -12.60 21.80
C ARG A 270 7.81 -13.65 22.88
N GLY A 271 6.88 -13.45 23.81
CA GLY A 271 6.53 -14.41 24.86
C GLY A 271 6.23 -15.79 24.29
N ALA A 272 5.25 -15.91 23.38
CA ALA A 272 4.84 -17.20 22.80
C ALA A 272 5.97 -17.91 22.05
N THR A 273 6.84 -17.19 21.33
CA THR A 273 7.99 -17.79 20.64
C THR A 273 9.00 -18.34 21.64
N TYR A 274 9.29 -17.58 22.71
CA TYR A 274 10.16 -18.04 23.79
C TYR A 274 9.53 -19.21 24.55
N THR A 275 8.23 -19.20 24.84
CA THR A 275 7.57 -20.30 25.54
C THR A 275 7.53 -21.56 24.67
N LEU A 276 7.19 -21.46 23.37
CA LEU A 276 7.20 -22.61 22.44
C LEU A 276 8.60 -23.20 22.27
N LEU A 277 9.61 -22.36 22.12
CA LEU A 277 11.00 -22.79 22.02
C LEU A 277 11.44 -23.48 23.32
N SER A 278 11.18 -22.87 24.48
CA SER A 278 11.50 -23.45 25.78
C SER A 278 10.78 -24.79 25.98
N GLY A 279 9.50 -24.90 25.61
CA GLY A 279 8.76 -26.15 25.68
C GLY A 279 9.35 -27.25 24.79
N LEU A 280 9.75 -26.91 23.56
CA LEU A 280 10.36 -27.86 22.63
C LEU A 280 11.77 -28.30 23.08
N VAL A 281 12.53 -27.38 23.67
CA VAL A 281 13.85 -27.64 24.28
C VAL A 281 13.71 -28.55 25.50
N LEU A 282 12.74 -28.28 26.38
CA LEU A 282 12.45 -29.11 27.56
C LEU A 282 11.99 -30.51 27.16
N ALA A 283 11.11 -30.63 26.17
CA ALA A 283 10.67 -31.92 25.65
C ALA A 283 11.83 -32.72 25.01
N ALA A 284 12.70 -32.07 24.24
CA ALA A 284 13.88 -32.70 23.66
C ALA A 284 14.89 -33.15 24.74
N TYR A 285 15.06 -32.35 25.80
CA TYR A 285 15.88 -32.72 26.95
C TYR A 285 15.34 -33.92 27.71
N ALA A 286 14.05 -33.93 28.05
CA ALA A 286 13.42 -35.09 28.66
C ALA A 286 13.59 -36.35 27.78
N GLY A 287 13.44 -36.18 26.45
CA GLY A 287 13.72 -37.20 25.42
C GLY A 287 15.08 -37.82 25.56
N LEU A 288 16.11 -36.98 25.50
CA LEU A 288 17.48 -37.44 25.59
C LEU A 288 17.80 -38.06 26.94
N VAL A 289 17.32 -37.49 28.05
CA VAL A 289 17.59 -38.02 29.40
C VAL A 289 17.06 -39.44 29.55
N ALA A 290 15.86 -39.72 29.05
CA ALA A 290 15.33 -41.08 29.17
C ALA A 290 16.02 -42.10 28.26
N VAL A 291 16.57 -41.67 27.12
CA VAL A 291 17.28 -42.56 26.18
C VAL A 291 18.73 -42.78 26.59
N LEU A 292 19.42 -41.73 27.05
CA LEU A 292 20.87 -41.75 27.31
C LEU A 292 21.22 -41.96 28.78
N SER A 293 20.23 -41.90 29.67
CA SER A 293 20.39 -42.07 31.14
C SER A 293 21.41 -41.12 31.78
N SER A 294 21.84 -40.08 31.07
CA SER A 294 22.86 -39.11 31.50
C SER A 294 22.36 -37.68 31.32
N GLY A 295 22.08 -37.00 32.43
CA GLY A 295 21.59 -35.61 32.43
C GLY A 295 22.59 -34.63 31.80
N VAL A 296 23.89 -34.82 32.05
CA VAL A 296 24.94 -33.91 31.56
C VAL A 296 25.09 -33.98 30.05
N VAL A 297 25.14 -35.20 29.49
CA VAL A 297 25.27 -35.40 28.02
C VAL A 297 24.00 -34.91 27.31
N SER A 298 22.83 -35.19 27.89
CA SER A 298 21.54 -34.72 27.39
C SER A 298 21.43 -33.20 27.38
N ALA A 299 21.89 -32.54 28.46
CA ALA A 299 21.90 -31.09 28.57
C ALA A 299 22.84 -30.45 27.53
N LEU A 300 24.01 -31.05 27.32
CA LEU A 300 25.00 -30.55 26.36
C LEU A 300 24.49 -30.64 24.92
N ILE A 301 23.89 -31.77 24.54
CA ILE A 301 23.34 -31.98 23.19
C ILE A 301 22.16 -31.03 22.94
N VAL A 302 21.28 -30.87 23.93
CA VAL A 302 20.15 -29.94 23.82
C VAL A 302 20.63 -28.50 23.72
N ALA A 303 21.63 -28.09 24.51
CA ALA A 303 22.21 -26.75 24.42
C ALA A 303 22.84 -26.48 23.04
N LEU A 304 23.56 -27.46 22.48
CA LEU A 304 24.14 -27.41 21.13
C LEU A 304 23.08 -27.30 20.02
N LEU A 305 21.95 -27.99 20.16
CA LEU A 305 20.87 -27.98 19.18
C LEU A 305 19.90 -26.80 19.36
N ALA A 306 19.75 -26.26 20.57
CA ALA A 306 18.80 -25.19 20.88
C ALA A 306 19.12 -23.89 20.14
N LEU A 307 20.39 -23.53 19.98
CA LEU A 307 20.82 -22.32 19.26
C LEU A 307 20.42 -22.32 17.76
N PRO A 308 20.81 -23.34 16.96
CA PRO A 308 20.41 -23.39 15.54
C PRO A 308 18.90 -23.61 15.39
N LEU A 309 18.27 -24.35 16.30
CA LEU A 309 16.83 -24.58 16.28
C LEU A 309 16.05 -23.30 16.61
N ARG A 310 16.51 -22.50 17.58
CA ARG A 310 15.99 -21.15 17.87
C ARG A 310 16.02 -20.28 16.63
N ALA A 311 17.16 -20.20 15.96
CA ALA A 311 17.29 -19.38 14.75
C ALA A 311 16.36 -19.85 13.62
N ARG A 312 16.11 -21.16 13.47
CA ARG A 312 15.16 -21.70 12.49
C ARG A 312 13.71 -21.46 12.89
N LEU A 313 13.34 -21.73 14.15
CA LEU A 313 12.00 -21.51 14.69
C LEU A 313 11.63 -20.03 14.63
N GLN A 314 12.53 -19.14 15.03
CA GLN A 314 12.31 -17.69 14.98
C GLN A 314 12.05 -17.23 13.54
N ARG A 315 12.84 -17.71 12.57
CA ARG A 315 12.61 -17.43 11.14
C ARG A 315 11.28 -17.98 10.65
N SER A 316 10.92 -19.20 11.04
CA SER A 316 9.64 -19.82 10.65
C SER A 316 8.46 -19.08 11.27
N VAL A 317 8.57 -18.68 12.53
CA VAL A 317 7.58 -17.89 13.27
C VAL A 317 7.45 -16.50 12.66
N ASP A 318 8.55 -15.82 12.35
CA ASP A 318 8.52 -14.52 11.70
C ASP A 318 7.86 -14.62 10.32
N ARG A 319 8.16 -15.69 9.57
CA ARG A 319 7.55 -15.98 8.26
C ARG A 319 6.06 -16.36 8.37
N LEU A 320 5.65 -17.00 9.46
CA LEU A 320 4.25 -17.37 9.74
C LEU A 320 3.41 -16.20 10.28
N LEU A 321 3.99 -15.36 11.15
CA LEU A 321 3.34 -14.20 11.77
C LEU A 321 3.25 -13.00 10.84
N TYR A 322 4.35 -12.71 10.16
CA TYR A 322 4.53 -11.49 9.38
C TYR A 322 4.58 -11.77 7.87
N GLY A 323 4.62 -13.03 7.42
CA GLY A 323 4.76 -13.37 6.00
C GLY A 323 6.18 -13.07 5.48
N GLU A 324 6.35 -12.96 4.15
CA GLU A 324 7.62 -12.49 3.54
C GLU A 324 7.89 -10.98 3.72
N ARG A 325 7.21 -10.32 4.66
CA ARG A 325 7.35 -8.87 4.92
C ARG A 325 8.63 -8.49 5.70
N GLY A 326 9.44 -9.47 6.06
CA GLY A 326 10.62 -9.29 6.92
C GLY A 326 11.83 -8.64 6.24
N ASP A 327 11.84 -8.54 4.90
CA ASP A 327 12.95 -7.94 4.16
C ASP A 327 12.46 -6.89 3.13
N PRO A 328 12.18 -5.65 3.60
CA PRO A 328 11.72 -4.54 2.75
C PRO A 328 12.65 -4.25 1.56
N LEU A 329 13.95 -4.50 1.74
CA LEU A 329 14.98 -4.22 0.74
C LEU A 329 14.93 -5.22 -0.42
N ARG A 330 14.64 -6.50 -0.16
CA ARG A 330 14.44 -7.49 -1.23
C ARG A 330 13.23 -7.19 -2.09
N VAL A 331 12.10 -6.83 -1.48
CA VAL A 331 10.88 -6.43 -2.21
C VAL A 331 11.13 -5.16 -3.01
N ALA A 332 11.78 -4.15 -2.42
CA ALA A 332 12.14 -2.92 -3.12
C ALA A 332 13.11 -3.17 -4.30
N SER A 333 14.12 -4.03 -4.15
CA SER A 333 15.09 -4.33 -5.22
C SER A 333 14.46 -5.05 -6.42
N ARG A 334 13.50 -5.97 -6.18
CA ARG A 334 12.81 -6.70 -7.25
C ARG A 334 11.85 -5.80 -8.03
N ILE A 335 11.21 -4.86 -7.34
CA ILE A 335 10.33 -3.85 -7.94
C ILE A 335 11.16 -2.77 -8.67
N GLY A 336 12.33 -2.41 -8.12
CA GLY A 336 13.34 -1.56 -8.74
C GLY A 336 13.70 -1.98 -10.18
N LEU A 337 13.91 -3.29 -10.38
CA LEU A 337 14.28 -3.87 -11.67
C LEU A 337 13.15 -3.87 -12.72
N ARG A 338 11.89 -3.78 -12.30
CA ARG A 338 10.72 -3.80 -13.21
C ARG A 338 10.19 -2.43 -13.61
N LEU A 339 10.70 -1.35 -13.03
CA LEU A 339 10.35 0.02 -13.44
C LEU A 339 10.63 0.29 -14.94
N ALA A 340 11.53 -0.48 -15.56
CA ALA A 340 11.80 -0.40 -17.00
C ALA A 340 10.68 -0.96 -17.89
N ALA A 341 9.79 -1.82 -17.36
CA ALA A 341 8.74 -2.48 -18.15
C ALA A 341 7.47 -1.62 -18.29
N GLY A 342 7.24 -0.67 -17.39
CA GLY A 342 6.07 0.21 -17.41
C GLY A 342 5.46 0.41 -16.02
N LEU A 343 4.68 1.49 -15.88
CA LEU A 343 4.06 1.86 -14.61
C LEU A 343 3.02 0.82 -14.16
N GLU A 344 2.19 0.32 -15.08
CA GLU A 344 1.11 -0.63 -14.77
C GLU A 344 1.65 -2.00 -14.31
N ASP A 345 2.64 -2.55 -15.01
CA ASP A 345 3.33 -3.79 -14.62
C ASP A 345 4.03 -3.68 -13.26
N THR A 346 4.61 -2.50 -12.98
CA THR A 346 5.23 -2.21 -11.69
C THR A 346 4.17 -2.22 -10.57
N LEU A 347 3.01 -1.62 -10.81
CA LEU A 347 1.90 -1.60 -9.85
C LEU A 347 1.32 -3.00 -9.63
N GLU A 348 1.24 -3.83 -10.67
CA GLU A 348 0.81 -5.23 -10.56
C GLU A 348 1.79 -6.06 -9.70
N GLU A 349 3.10 -5.88 -9.88
CA GLU A 349 4.10 -6.54 -9.03
C GLU A 349 4.02 -6.05 -7.57
N VAL A 350 3.84 -4.75 -7.33
CA VAL A 350 3.61 -4.18 -5.99
C VAL A 350 2.37 -4.83 -5.36
N ARG A 351 1.28 -4.95 -6.14
CA ARG A 351 0.02 -5.55 -5.70
C ARG A 351 0.20 -7.02 -5.33
N VAL A 352 0.91 -7.80 -6.14
CA VAL A 352 1.16 -9.22 -5.89
C VAL A 352 2.11 -9.42 -4.70
N ALA A 353 3.24 -8.70 -4.67
CA ALA A 353 4.25 -8.82 -3.63
C ALA A 353 3.70 -8.44 -2.24
N LEU A 354 2.93 -7.36 -2.17
CA LEU A 354 2.27 -6.93 -0.94
C LEU A 354 0.89 -7.58 -0.75
N ARG A 355 0.39 -8.43 -1.66
CA ARG A 355 -0.97 -9.00 -1.61
C ARG A 355 -2.04 -7.93 -1.33
N LEU A 356 -1.97 -6.82 -2.05
CA LEU A 356 -2.96 -5.75 -1.96
C LEU A 356 -4.14 -6.07 -2.90
N PRO A 357 -5.38 -5.72 -2.55
CA PRO A 357 -6.52 -5.87 -3.45
C PRO A 357 -6.46 -4.90 -4.64
N TYR A 358 -5.90 -3.72 -4.40
CA TYR A 358 -5.85 -2.64 -5.37
C TYR A 358 -4.66 -1.72 -5.11
N VAL A 359 -4.03 -1.24 -6.16
CA VAL A 359 -3.06 -0.14 -6.10
C VAL A 359 -3.19 0.69 -7.38
N ALA A 360 -3.12 2.01 -7.26
CA ALA A 360 -3.22 2.92 -8.40
C ALA A 360 -2.41 4.19 -8.19
N VAL A 361 -1.95 4.77 -9.29
CA VAL A 361 -1.33 6.09 -9.30
C VAL A 361 -2.34 7.10 -9.81
N VAL A 362 -2.58 8.13 -9.01
CA VAL A 362 -3.53 9.21 -9.30
C VAL A 362 -2.78 10.52 -9.39
N VAL A 363 -3.01 11.28 -10.46
CA VAL A 363 -2.42 12.59 -10.73
C VAL A 363 -3.56 13.55 -11.01
N ASP A 364 -3.63 14.68 -10.30
CA ASP A 364 -4.66 15.71 -10.50
C ASP A 364 -6.09 15.13 -10.47
N GLY A 365 -6.34 14.14 -9.61
CA GLY A 365 -7.63 13.43 -9.50
C GLY A 365 -7.90 12.36 -10.57
N THR A 366 -7.03 12.23 -11.56
CA THR A 366 -7.17 11.28 -12.68
C THR A 366 -6.28 10.05 -12.47
N ARG A 367 -6.82 8.86 -12.73
CA ARG A 367 -6.06 7.60 -12.59
C ARG A 367 -5.19 7.39 -13.83
N VAL A 368 -3.88 7.32 -13.62
CA VAL A 368 -2.90 7.16 -14.70
C VAL A 368 -2.60 5.68 -14.96
N ALA A 369 -2.50 4.88 -13.90
CA ALA A 369 -2.33 3.43 -13.97
C ALA A 369 -2.93 2.78 -12.73
N ALA A 370 -3.43 1.55 -12.87
CA ALA A 370 -4.04 0.81 -11.78
C ALA A 370 -3.83 -0.70 -11.92
N ALA A 371 -3.76 -1.38 -10.79
CA ALA A 371 -3.66 -2.83 -10.72
C ALA A 371 -4.66 -3.36 -9.69
N GLY A 372 -5.44 -4.38 -10.10
CA GLY A 372 -6.49 -4.98 -9.27
C GLY A 372 -7.83 -4.24 -9.32
N ILE A 373 -8.71 -4.57 -8.38
CA ILE A 373 -10.09 -4.06 -8.34
C ILE A 373 -10.26 -3.19 -7.09
N PRO A 374 -10.71 -1.92 -7.20
CA PRO A 374 -10.97 -1.07 -6.05
C PRO A 374 -11.97 -1.76 -5.11
N ALA A 375 -11.60 -1.91 -3.83
CA ALA A 375 -12.44 -2.59 -2.86
C ALA A 375 -12.34 -1.92 -1.48
N GLY A 376 -13.42 -1.26 -1.06
CA GLY A 376 -13.60 -0.79 0.32
C GLY A 376 -12.83 0.49 0.66
N LEU A 377 -12.14 0.48 1.80
CA LEU A 377 -11.37 1.62 2.31
C LEU A 377 -10.04 1.76 1.55
N GLU A 378 -9.66 2.99 1.27
CA GLU A 378 -8.41 3.31 0.58
C GLU A 378 -7.46 4.08 1.50
N ALA A 379 -6.16 3.86 1.33
CA ALA A 379 -5.11 4.67 1.91
C ALA A 379 -4.36 5.37 0.78
N SER A 380 -3.96 6.62 1.02
CA SER A 380 -3.18 7.41 0.07
C SER A 380 -1.78 7.68 0.63
N LEU A 381 -0.78 7.53 -0.23
CA LEU A 381 0.60 7.94 0.01
C LEU A 381 0.98 9.02 -1.00
N PRO A 382 1.53 10.16 -0.54
CA PRO A 382 1.93 11.23 -1.46
C PRO A 382 3.11 10.78 -2.33
N LEU A 383 3.03 11.12 -3.61
CA LEU A 383 4.12 11.11 -4.58
C LEU A 383 4.45 12.55 -4.94
N GLN A 384 5.59 12.81 -5.59
CA GLN A 384 5.99 14.17 -5.95
C GLN A 384 5.00 14.84 -6.91
N ASP A 385 4.52 14.09 -7.91
CA ASP A 385 3.59 14.56 -8.94
C ASP A 385 2.21 13.88 -8.86
N GLY A 386 1.81 13.40 -7.67
CA GLY A 386 0.52 12.71 -7.51
C GLY A 386 0.38 11.95 -6.20
N ALA A 387 -0.42 10.89 -6.21
CA ALA A 387 -0.63 10.04 -5.05
C ALA A 387 -0.70 8.57 -5.45
N LEU A 388 -0.11 7.71 -4.64
CA LEU A 388 -0.29 6.27 -4.69
C LEU A 388 -1.50 5.91 -3.81
N VAL A 389 -2.58 5.50 -4.45
CA VAL A 389 -3.82 5.04 -3.81
C VAL A 389 -3.75 3.53 -3.65
N ILE A 390 -3.97 3.04 -2.45
CA ILE A 390 -3.89 1.63 -2.09
C ILE A 390 -5.23 1.19 -1.51
N GLY A 391 -5.82 0.14 -2.08
CA GLY A 391 -6.97 -0.51 -1.48
C GLY A 391 -6.53 -1.30 -0.24
N LEU A 392 -7.22 -1.09 0.87
CA LEU A 392 -6.98 -1.84 2.09
C LEU A 392 -7.58 -3.24 1.99
N ARG A 393 -6.89 -4.23 2.57
CA ARG A 393 -7.40 -5.60 2.62
C ARG A 393 -8.68 -5.63 3.45
N ARG A 394 -9.61 -6.55 3.14
CA ARG A 394 -10.86 -6.71 3.92
C ARG A 394 -10.53 -6.94 5.40
N GLY A 395 -10.89 -5.98 6.25
CA GLY A 395 -10.64 -5.99 7.70
C GLY A 395 -9.50 -5.07 8.19
N ASP A 396 -8.68 -4.52 7.29
CA ASP A 396 -7.70 -3.49 7.64
C ASP A 396 -8.40 -2.12 7.68
N GLN A 397 -8.30 -1.40 8.81
CA GLN A 397 -8.78 -0.01 8.92
C GLN A 397 -7.70 1.01 8.50
N ARG A 398 -6.42 0.60 8.52
CA ARG A 398 -5.27 1.42 8.17
C ARG A 398 -4.19 0.54 7.53
N LEU A 399 -3.35 1.16 6.72
CA LEU A 399 -2.18 0.51 6.14
C LEU A 399 -1.19 0.08 7.25
N GLY A 400 -0.80 -1.18 7.27
CA GLY A 400 0.14 -1.70 8.27
C GLY A 400 1.52 -1.03 8.21
N PRO A 401 2.26 -0.92 9.34
CA PRO A 401 3.53 -0.20 9.38
C PRO A 401 4.63 -0.80 8.50
N ALA A 402 4.65 -2.12 8.30
CA ALA A 402 5.59 -2.78 7.39
C ALA A 402 5.28 -2.46 5.92
N ASP A 403 4.00 -2.58 5.53
CA ASP A 403 3.52 -2.27 4.18
C ASP A 403 3.80 -0.78 3.85
N ARG A 404 3.56 0.11 4.83
CA ARG A 404 3.88 1.54 4.71
C ARG A 404 5.36 1.80 4.46
N ARG A 405 6.28 1.14 5.18
CA ARG A 405 7.74 1.30 4.97
C ARG A 405 8.17 0.92 3.56
N VAL A 406 7.69 -0.21 3.04
CA VAL A 406 8.00 -0.65 1.68
C VAL A 406 7.49 0.35 0.66
N LEU A 407 6.22 0.79 0.79
CA LEU A 407 5.62 1.74 -0.13
C LEU A 407 6.29 3.13 -0.06
N THR A 408 6.74 3.57 1.11
CA THR A 408 7.52 4.82 1.23
C THR A 408 8.88 4.72 0.55
N LEU A 409 9.56 3.57 0.61
CA LEU A 409 10.81 3.34 -0.14
C LEU A 409 10.59 3.35 -1.66
N LEU A 410 9.43 2.89 -2.12
CA LEU A 410 9.07 2.88 -3.54
C LEU A 410 8.53 4.22 -4.05
N ALA A 411 8.10 5.11 -3.16
CA ALA A 411 7.50 6.39 -3.54
C ALA A 411 8.45 7.26 -4.38
N GLY A 412 9.74 7.29 -4.04
CA GLY A 412 10.76 8.02 -4.82
C GLY A 412 10.88 7.48 -6.25
N PRO A 413 11.25 6.20 -6.45
CA PRO A 413 11.35 5.59 -7.78
C PRO A 413 10.07 5.68 -8.62
N LEU A 414 8.90 5.49 -8.00
CA LEU A 414 7.60 5.62 -8.68
C LEU A 414 7.34 7.06 -9.11
N SER A 415 7.72 8.06 -8.29
CA SER A 415 7.60 9.47 -8.65
C SER A 415 8.47 9.80 -9.87
N THR A 416 9.71 9.30 -9.91
CA THR A 416 10.60 9.52 -11.07
C THR A 416 10.05 8.88 -12.35
N ALA A 417 9.54 7.64 -12.27
CA ALA A 417 8.96 6.96 -13.43
C ALA A 417 7.67 7.65 -13.93
N LEU A 418 6.83 8.13 -13.00
CA LEU A 418 5.63 8.90 -13.32
C LEU A 418 5.99 10.20 -14.04
N HIS A 419 6.98 10.93 -13.52
CA HIS A 419 7.47 12.17 -14.12
C HIS A 419 8.00 11.95 -15.54
N ALA A 420 8.84 10.92 -15.73
CA ALA A 420 9.37 10.56 -17.04
C ALA A 420 8.26 10.20 -18.05
N THR A 421 7.25 9.43 -17.61
CA THR A 421 6.09 9.07 -18.44
C THR A 421 5.30 10.31 -18.85
N ARG A 422 5.04 11.24 -17.92
CA ARG A 422 4.33 12.50 -18.20
C ARG A 422 5.09 13.36 -19.21
N LEU A 423 6.40 13.52 -19.02
CA LEU A 423 7.25 14.29 -19.94
C LEU A 423 7.25 13.68 -21.34
N SER A 424 7.32 12.35 -21.44
CA SER A 424 7.24 11.64 -22.73
C SER A 424 5.92 11.89 -23.44
N LEU A 425 4.79 11.81 -22.73
CA LEU A 425 3.46 12.08 -23.29
C LEU A 425 3.30 13.55 -23.72
N GLN A 426 3.81 14.50 -22.93
CA GLN A 426 3.79 15.92 -23.29
C GLN A 426 4.63 16.20 -24.54
N LEU A 427 5.82 15.59 -24.64
CA LEU A 427 6.69 15.70 -25.80
C LEU A 427 6.02 15.12 -27.05
N GLN A 428 5.37 13.97 -26.93
CA GLN A 428 4.62 13.35 -28.03
C GLN A 428 3.47 14.25 -28.48
N ALA A 429 2.64 14.74 -27.55
CA ALA A 429 1.52 15.63 -27.86
C ALA A 429 1.98 16.98 -28.47
N SER A 430 3.16 17.48 -28.08
CA SER A 430 3.75 18.68 -28.69
C SER A 430 4.22 18.41 -30.13
N ARG A 431 4.89 17.28 -30.36
CA ARG A 431 5.31 16.85 -31.71
C ARG A 431 4.11 16.65 -32.64
N GLU A 432 3.05 16.01 -32.17
CA GLU A 432 1.82 15.80 -32.94
C GLU A 432 1.19 17.14 -33.34
N ARG A 433 1.10 18.10 -32.41
CA ARG A 433 0.62 19.46 -32.71
C ARG A 433 1.46 20.17 -33.78
N LEU A 434 2.79 20.09 -33.68
CA LEU A 434 3.70 20.69 -34.68
C LEU A 434 3.56 20.06 -36.06
N VAL A 435 3.41 18.72 -36.13
CA VAL A 435 3.19 18.01 -37.40
C VAL A 435 1.86 18.40 -38.02
N LEU A 436 0.78 18.43 -37.23
CA LEU A 436 -0.54 18.85 -37.70
C LEU A 436 -0.55 20.30 -38.20
N ALA A 437 0.07 21.22 -37.46
CA ALA A 437 0.19 22.61 -37.87
C ALA A 437 0.96 22.76 -39.19
N ARG A 438 2.07 22.04 -39.37
CA ARG A 438 2.83 22.05 -40.64
C ARG A 438 2.04 21.48 -41.81
N GLU A 439 1.32 20.39 -41.61
CA GLU A 439 0.52 19.78 -42.66
C GLU A 439 -0.66 20.67 -43.06
N GLU A 440 -1.30 21.36 -42.11
CA GLU A 440 -2.38 22.31 -42.43
C GLU A 440 -1.84 23.52 -43.21
N GLU A 441 -0.70 24.08 -42.83
CA GLU A 441 -0.08 25.17 -43.58
C GLU A 441 0.31 24.74 -45.00
N ARG A 442 0.88 23.54 -45.15
CA ARG A 442 1.22 22.99 -46.47
C ARG A 442 -0.03 22.78 -47.34
N ARG A 443 -1.16 22.36 -46.74
CA ARG A 443 -2.44 22.20 -47.44
C ARG A 443 -3.02 23.55 -47.86
N ARG A 444 -2.96 24.55 -46.98
CA ARG A 444 -3.35 25.94 -47.29
C ARG A 444 -2.55 26.47 -48.47
N LEU A 445 -1.22 26.39 -48.42
CA LEU A 445 -0.34 26.82 -49.51
C LEU A 445 -0.65 26.12 -50.83
N ARG A 446 -0.89 24.79 -50.81
CA ARG A 446 -1.27 24.05 -52.02
C ARG A 446 -2.59 24.55 -52.59
N ARG A 447 -3.60 24.82 -51.74
CA ARG A 447 -4.90 25.38 -52.17
C ARG A 447 -4.72 26.77 -52.79
N ASP A 448 -4.01 27.67 -52.12
CA ASP A 448 -3.77 29.04 -52.62
C ASP A 448 -3.03 29.02 -53.97
N LEU A 449 -2.05 28.13 -54.14
CA LEU A 449 -1.34 27.94 -55.40
C LEU A 449 -2.22 27.31 -56.49
N HIS A 450 -2.97 26.25 -56.16
CA HIS A 450 -3.76 25.51 -57.14
C HIS A 450 -5.01 26.27 -57.59
N ASP A 451 -5.73 26.89 -56.65
CA ASP A 451 -7.01 27.55 -56.93
C ASP A 451 -6.82 29.01 -57.37
N GLY A 452 -5.77 29.69 -56.89
CA GLY A 452 -5.45 31.06 -57.30
C GLY A 452 -4.59 31.13 -58.56
N LEU A 453 -3.39 30.53 -58.52
CA LEU A 453 -2.38 30.69 -59.58
C LEU A 453 -2.59 29.76 -60.78
N GLY A 454 -3.07 28.54 -60.56
CA GLY A 454 -3.25 27.53 -61.62
C GLY A 454 -4.12 28.02 -62.78
N PRO A 455 -5.38 28.43 -62.52
CA PRO A 455 -6.28 28.95 -63.56
C PRO A 455 -5.76 30.21 -64.24
N LEU A 456 -5.19 31.15 -63.48
CA LEU A 456 -4.63 32.40 -64.01
C LEU A 456 -3.49 32.15 -65.00
N LEU A 457 -2.52 31.31 -64.64
CA LEU A 457 -1.38 30.99 -65.51
C LEU A 457 -1.81 30.18 -66.74
N THR A 458 -2.79 29.30 -66.59
CA THR A 458 -3.38 28.55 -67.72
C THR A 458 -4.09 29.50 -68.70
N GLY A 459 -4.84 30.47 -68.17
CA GLY A 459 -5.50 31.51 -68.98
C GLY A 459 -4.51 32.40 -69.73
N VAL A 460 -3.41 32.78 -69.09
CA VAL A 460 -2.29 33.51 -69.71
C VAL A 460 -1.69 32.73 -70.88
N ALA A 461 -1.40 31.44 -70.71
CA ALA A 461 -0.83 30.59 -71.74
C ALA A 461 -1.79 30.44 -72.95
N LEU A 462 -3.06 30.11 -72.72
CA LEU A 462 -4.06 29.96 -73.77
C LEU A 462 -4.30 31.27 -74.55
N SER A 463 -4.33 32.41 -73.84
CA SER A 463 -4.51 33.72 -74.47
C SER A 463 -3.29 34.13 -75.30
N ALA A 464 -2.08 33.74 -74.88
CA ALA A 464 -0.87 33.95 -75.66
C ALA A 464 -0.85 33.10 -76.94
N ASP A 465 -1.22 31.83 -76.86
CA ASP A 465 -1.34 30.94 -78.03
C ASP A 465 -2.41 31.44 -79.02
N ALA A 466 -3.55 31.89 -78.52
CA ALA A 466 -4.61 32.48 -79.34
C ALA A 466 -4.13 33.76 -80.05
N ALA A 467 -3.42 34.64 -79.34
CA ALA A 467 -2.83 35.84 -79.93
C ALA A 467 -1.83 35.49 -81.05
N ALA A 468 -0.98 34.48 -80.84
CA ALA A 468 0.00 34.03 -81.83
C ALA A 468 -0.68 33.54 -83.12
N ASN A 469 -1.77 32.79 -82.99
CA ASN A 469 -2.55 32.30 -84.14
C ASN A 469 -3.27 33.43 -84.91
N LEU A 470 -3.60 34.55 -84.25
CA LEU A 470 -4.30 35.69 -84.85
C LEU A 470 -3.38 36.72 -85.50
N LEU A 471 -2.07 36.72 -85.21
CA LEU A 471 -1.11 37.71 -85.72
C LEU A 471 -1.16 37.90 -87.25
N GLY A 472 -1.33 36.82 -88.01
CA GLY A 472 -1.39 36.86 -89.47
C GLY A 472 -2.78 37.14 -90.07
N ARG A 473 -3.85 37.05 -89.27
CA ARG A 473 -5.24 37.14 -89.73
C ARG A 473 -5.94 38.41 -89.26
N SER A 474 -5.73 38.79 -88.01
CA SER A 474 -6.38 39.92 -87.35
C SER A 474 -5.42 40.57 -86.35
N PRO A 475 -4.50 41.45 -86.82
CA PRO A 475 -3.47 42.06 -85.98
C PRO A 475 -4.05 42.89 -84.81
N ALA A 476 -5.22 43.50 -85.01
CA ALA A 476 -5.89 44.30 -83.98
C ALA A 476 -6.39 43.43 -82.81
N GLU A 477 -6.99 42.28 -83.09
CA GLU A 477 -7.44 41.32 -82.05
C GLU A 477 -6.25 40.65 -81.35
N ALA A 478 -5.20 40.32 -82.09
CA ALA A 478 -3.96 39.80 -81.51
C ALA A 478 -3.33 40.81 -80.52
N SER A 479 -3.30 42.10 -80.87
CA SER A 479 -2.80 43.17 -79.99
C SER A 479 -3.64 43.32 -78.71
N ALA A 480 -4.97 43.20 -78.81
CA ALA A 480 -5.86 43.22 -77.67
C ALA A 480 -5.62 42.02 -76.72
N MET A 481 -5.45 40.80 -77.25
CA MET A 481 -5.10 39.62 -76.45
C MET A 481 -3.74 39.73 -75.78
N ILE A 482 -2.72 40.26 -76.47
CA ILE A 482 -1.40 40.51 -75.87
C ILE A 482 -1.51 41.49 -74.68
N THR A 483 -2.38 42.49 -74.79
CA THR A 483 -2.64 43.44 -73.69
C THR A 483 -3.30 42.74 -72.50
N ALA A 484 -4.27 41.85 -72.75
CA ALA A 484 -4.90 41.03 -71.72
C ALA A 484 -3.89 40.08 -71.03
N VAL A 485 -3.09 39.35 -71.81
CA VAL A 485 -1.98 38.50 -71.32
C VAL A 485 -1.04 39.28 -70.40
N ARG A 486 -0.66 40.51 -70.78
CA ARG A 486 0.19 41.37 -69.95
C ARG A 486 -0.50 41.77 -68.63
N SER A 487 -1.80 42.05 -68.67
CA SER A 487 -2.59 42.37 -67.49
C SER A 487 -2.68 41.17 -66.54
N ASP A 488 -3.06 40.00 -67.06
CA ASP A 488 -3.23 38.77 -66.28
C ASP A 488 -1.90 38.28 -65.70
N SER A 489 -0.80 38.43 -66.44
CA SER A 489 0.55 38.16 -65.91
C SER A 489 0.91 39.06 -64.73
N ARG A 490 0.52 40.34 -64.76
CA ARG A 490 0.72 41.26 -63.61
C ARG A 490 -0.13 40.84 -62.42
N THR A 491 -1.38 40.42 -62.65
CA THR A 491 -2.25 39.88 -61.60
C THR A 491 -1.66 38.61 -60.98
N ALA A 492 -1.16 37.68 -61.79
CA ALA A 492 -0.51 36.45 -61.31
C ALA A 492 0.75 36.75 -60.48
N ILE A 493 1.60 37.69 -60.90
CA ILE A 493 2.75 38.16 -60.11
C ILE A 493 2.29 38.77 -58.78
N GLY A 494 1.19 39.53 -58.79
CA GLY A 494 0.56 40.07 -57.58
C GLY A 494 0.13 38.98 -56.60
N GLU A 495 -0.52 37.91 -57.09
CA GLU A 495 -0.93 36.76 -56.27
C GLU A 495 0.25 35.97 -55.71
N VAL A 496 1.30 35.72 -56.50
CA VAL A 496 2.54 35.12 -55.98
C VAL A 496 3.13 35.98 -54.86
N ARG A 497 3.20 37.29 -55.07
CA ARG A 497 3.75 38.22 -54.09
C ARG A 497 2.94 38.23 -52.80
N ARG A 498 1.60 38.18 -52.90
CA ARG A 498 0.70 38.05 -51.75
C ARG A 498 0.96 36.75 -50.97
N ILE A 499 1.07 35.61 -51.66
CA ILE A 499 1.35 34.30 -51.01
C ILE A 499 2.73 34.30 -50.33
N VAL A 500 3.74 34.91 -50.93
CA VAL A 500 5.08 35.02 -50.34
C VAL A 500 5.11 35.99 -49.16
N GLU A 501 4.43 37.14 -49.27
CA GLU A 501 4.29 38.10 -48.16
C GLU A 501 3.60 37.49 -46.94
N ASP A 502 2.69 36.52 -47.15
CA ASP A 502 2.03 35.72 -46.10
C ASP A 502 2.98 34.78 -45.34
N LEU A 503 4.16 34.42 -45.90
CA LEU A 503 5.15 33.55 -45.26
C LEU A 503 6.22 34.34 -44.49
N ARG A 504 7.08 35.09 -45.20
CA ARG A 504 8.03 36.06 -44.64
C ARG A 504 8.18 37.19 -45.65
N PRO A 505 7.90 38.46 -45.27
CA PRO A 505 8.05 39.59 -46.18
C PRO A 505 9.46 39.63 -46.82
N PRO A 506 9.61 39.61 -48.15
CA PRO A 506 10.92 39.59 -48.82
C PRO A 506 11.83 40.76 -48.44
N ALA A 507 11.23 41.92 -48.16
CA ALA A 507 11.95 43.11 -47.70
C ALA A 507 12.70 42.87 -46.38
N LEU A 508 12.23 41.97 -45.51
CA LEU A 508 12.96 41.57 -44.30
C LEU A 508 14.19 40.72 -44.62
N ASP A 509 14.10 39.83 -45.61
CA ASP A 509 15.22 38.97 -46.02
C ASP A 509 16.33 39.78 -46.69
N GLU A 510 15.97 40.76 -47.52
CA GLU A 510 16.91 41.53 -48.32
C GLU A 510 17.52 42.73 -47.58
N LEU A 511 16.75 43.39 -46.70
CA LEU A 511 17.12 44.68 -46.11
C LEU A 511 17.20 44.66 -44.58
N GLY A 512 16.59 43.66 -43.91
CA GLY A 512 16.39 43.66 -42.46
C GLY A 512 15.27 44.61 -41.99
N LEU A 513 14.83 44.45 -40.74
CA LEU A 513 13.63 45.10 -40.18
C LEU A 513 13.61 46.63 -40.33
N VAL A 514 14.69 47.31 -39.92
CA VAL A 514 14.74 48.78 -39.90
C VAL A 514 14.66 49.35 -41.32
N ALA A 515 15.44 48.81 -42.26
CA ALA A 515 15.45 49.30 -43.63
C ALA A 515 14.16 48.95 -44.36
N ALA A 516 13.59 47.76 -44.14
CA ALA A 516 12.28 47.38 -44.68
C ALA A 516 11.17 48.36 -44.23
N LEU A 517 11.15 48.74 -42.95
CA LEU A 517 10.19 49.73 -42.43
C LEU A 517 10.43 51.14 -42.98
N ARG A 518 11.69 51.56 -43.15
CA ARG A 518 12.01 52.85 -43.79
C ARG A 518 11.53 52.91 -45.24
N VAL A 519 11.73 51.84 -46.00
CA VAL A 519 11.22 51.72 -47.38
C VAL A 519 9.70 51.79 -47.38
N ARG A 520 9.03 51.07 -46.48
CA ARG A 520 7.57 51.07 -46.37
C ARG A 520 7.02 52.44 -45.96
N ALA A 521 7.68 53.14 -45.05
CA ALA A 521 7.34 54.50 -44.64
C ALA A 521 7.50 55.48 -45.82
N ALA A 522 8.61 55.40 -46.57
CA ALA A 522 8.86 56.26 -47.74
C ALA A 522 7.85 56.04 -48.88
N GLN A 523 7.38 54.81 -49.08
CA GLN A 523 6.31 54.49 -50.03
C GLN A 523 4.94 55.08 -49.61
N THR A 524 4.80 55.45 -48.34
CA THR A 524 3.56 55.98 -47.76
C THR A 524 3.60 57.51 -47.72
N ALA A 525 3.64 58.15 -48.90
CA ALA A 525 3.80 59.61 -49.02
C ALA A 525 2.46 60.38 -49.11
N ARG A 526 1.34 59.67 -49.32
CA ARG A 526 0.01 60.28 -49.51
C ARG A 526 -1.07 59.48 -48.80
N ARG A 527 -2.09 60.20 -48.33
CA ARG A 527 -3.33 59.64 -47.82
C ARG A 527 -4.26 59.20 -48.95
N VAL A 528 -5.31 58.46 -48.59
CA VAL A 528 -6.36 58.00 -49.52
C VAL A 528 -7.09 59.18 -50.19
N ASP A 529 -7.20 60.31 -49.50
CA ASP A 529 -7.78 61.57 -49.99
C ASP A 529 -6.79 62.43 -50.82
N GLY A 530 -5.57 61.94 -51.03
CA GLY A 530 -4.52 62.61 -51.81
C GLY A 530 -3.67 63.62 -51.05
N ALA A 531 -3.97 63.89 -49.76
CA ALA A 531 -3.19 64.78 -48.91
C ALA A 531 -1.79 64.22 -48.63
N ARG A 532 -0.81 65.10 -48.33
CA ARG A 532 0.54 64.69 -47.95
C ARG A 532 0.52 63.98 -46.59
N PHE A 533 1.29 62.91 -46.48
CA PHE A 533 1.44 62.11 -45.27
C PHE A 533 2.93 61.88 -44.99
N THR A 534 3.37 62.11 -43.76
CA THR A 534 4.78 61.95 -43.38
C THR A 534 4.96 60.76 -42.46
N ALA A 535 5.63 59.71 -42.92
CA ALA A 535 5.96 58.55 -42.10
C ALA A 535 7.45 58.54 -41.74
N THR A 536 7.78 58.52 -40.45
CA THR A 536 9.17 58.54 -39.95
C THR A 536 9.46 57.28 -39.14
N VAL A 537 10.67 56.73 -39.30
CA VAL A 537 11.12 55.55 -38.53
C VAL A 537 12.30 55.94 -37.65
N ASN A 538 12.06 55.97 -36.34
CA ASN A 538 13.04 56.18 -35.29
C ASN A 538 13.53 54.81 -34.79
N ALA A 539 14.74 54.44 -35.16
CA ALA A 539 15.36 53.20 -34.73
C ALA A 539 16.85 53.43 -34.46
N PRO A 540 17.49 52.62 -33.59
CA PRO A 540 18.93 52.58 -33.43
C PRO A 540 19.65 52.38 -34.77
N ALA A 541 20.92 52.78 -34.84
CA ALA A 541 21.75 52.58 -36.05
C ALA A 541 21.84 51.10 -36.44
N GLU A 542 21.95 50.23 -35.43
CA GLU A 542 21.89 48.77 -35.55
C GLU A 542 21.03 48.21 -34.42
N LEU A 543 20.16 47.26 -34.75
CA LEU A 543 19.43 46.47 -33.76
C LEU A 543 20.25 45.19 -33.45
N PRO A 544 20.21 44.68 -32.21
CA PRO A 544 20.75 43.35 -31.93
C PRO A 544 20.01 42.28 -32.75
N PRO A 545 20.60 41.09 -32.95
CA PRO A 545 19.97 40.03 -33.73
C PRO A 545 18.65 39.61 -33.07
N LEU A 546 17.55 39.80 -33.79
CA LEU A 546 16.21 39.43 -33.35
C LEU A 546 15.84 38.03 -33.87
N PRO A 547 15.05 37.25 -33.12
CA PRO A 547 14.44 36.04 -33.68
C PRO A 547 13.59 36.37 -34.91
N ALA A 548 13.68 35.58 -35.98
CA ALA A 548 12.98 35.86 -37.24
C ALA A 548 11.45 36.04 -37.07
N ALA A 549 10.84 35.33 -36.13
CA ALA A 549 9.42 35.47 -35.81
C ALA A 549 9.09 36.86 -35.21
N VAL A 550 9.98 37.40 -34.37
CA VAL A 550 9.87 38.74 -33.79
C VAL A 550 10.00 39.81 -34.87
N GLU A 551 10.94 39.65 -35.81
CA GLU A 551 11.09 40.59 -36.94
C GLU A 551 9.84 40.63 -37.83
N VAL A 552 9.29 39.46 -38.17
CA VAL A 552 8.08 39.35 -39.01
C VAL A 552 6.87 39.96 -38.31
N ALA A 553 6.67 39.64 -37.02
CA ALA A 553 5.57 40.21 -36.24
C ALA A 553 5.71 41.73 -36.14
N ALA A 554 6.89 42.23 -35.78
CA ALA A 554 7.18 43.66 -35.70
C ALA A 554 6.90 44.40 -37.01
N TYR A 555 7.38 43.86 -38.14
CA TYR A 555 7.16 44.44 -39.46
C TYR A 555 5.67 44.50 -39.82
N ARG A 556 4.93 43.42 -39.58
CA ARG A 556 3.49 43.34 -39.89
C ARG A 556 2.68 44.28 -39.01
N ILE A 557 2.97 44.32 -37.71
CA ILE A 557 2.31 45.22 -36.76
C ILE A 557 2.55 46.67 -37.15
N ALA A 558 3.80 47.04 -37.43
CA ALA A 558 4.12 48.41 -37.85
C ALA A 558 3.48 48.78 -39.20
N THR A 559 3.40 47.84 -40.14
CA THR A 559 2.76 48.06 -41.45
C THR A 559 1.24 48.19 -41.35
N GLU A 560 0.60 47.37 -40.51
CA GLU A 560 -0.85 47.44 -40.23
C GLU A 560 -1.19 48.73 -39.49
N ALA A 561 -0.41 49.10 -38.48
CA ALA A 561 -0.55 50.38 -37.77
C ALA A 561 -0.39 51.58 -38.71
N LEU A 562 0.61 51.57 -39.58
CA LEU A 562 0.80 52.58 -40.63
C LEU A 562 -0.40 52.67 -41.58
N THR A 563 -0.93 51.52 -41.99
CA THR A 563 -2.10 51.46 -42.89
C THR A 563 -3.35 52.02 -42.20
N ASN A 564 -3.53 51.69 -40.92
CA ASN A 564 -4.64 52.20 -40.10
C ASN A 564 -4.55 53.71 -39.91
N ALA A 565 -3.36 54.27 -39.66
CA ALA A 565 -3.16 55.72 -39.59
C ALA A 565 -3.57 56.40 -40.92
N VAL A 566 -3.10 55.87 -42.06
CA VAL A 566 -3.41 56.42 -43.38
C VAL A 566 -4.91 56.39 -43.71
N ARG A 567 -5.61 55.31 -43.34
CA ARG A 567 -7.01 55.07 -43.70
C ARG A 567 -8.01 55.65 -42.70
N HIS A 568 -7.67 55.71 -41.42
CA HIS A 568 -8.65 55.89 -40.35
C HIS A 568 -8.37 57.06 -39.40
N SER A 569 -7.13 57.54 -39.24
CA SER A 569 -6.84 58.51 -38.17
C SER A 569 -6.95 60.00 -38.56
N ASN A 570 -7.10 60.32 -39.86
CA ASN A 570 -6.99 61.70 -40.36
C ASN A 570 -5.63 62.38 -40.04
N ALA A 571 -4.62 61.61 -39.64
CA ALA A 571 -3.28 62.10 -39.31
C ALA A 571 -2.55 62.70 -40.52
N SER A 572 -1.71 63.68 -40.27
CA SER A 572 -0.74 64.22 -41.22
C SER A 572 0.64 63.56 -41.11
N SER A 573 0.92 62.93 -39.98
CA SER A 573 2.18 62.25 -39.71
C SER A 573 2.03 61.01 -38.82
N VAL A 574 2.97 60.08 -38.96
CA VAL A 574 3.11 58.91 -38.10
C VAL A 574 4.59 58.62 -37.83
N VAL A 575 4.88 58.21 -36.60
CA VAL A 575 6.22 57.87 -36.14
C VAL A 575 6.24 56.42 -35.67
N ILE A 576 7.10 55.62 -36.28
CA ILE A 576 7.41 54.25 -35.87
C ILE A 576 8.70 54.31 -35.06
N THR A 577 8.64 53.92 -33.79
CA THR A 577 9.79 53.87 -32.88
C THR A 577 10.10 52.42 -32.52
N LEU A 578 11.35 52.02 -32.73
CA LEU A 578 11.86 50.70 -32.36
C LEU A 578 12.87 50.84 -31.23
N VAL A 579 12.69 50.11 -30.14
CA VAL A 579 13.62 50.08 -29.01
C VAL A 579 13.88 48.63 -28.65
N CYS A 580 15.14 48.28 -28.40
CA CYS A 580 15.54 46.94 -28.01
C CYS A 580 16.42 47.00 -26.77
N ASP A 581 15.84 46.68 -25.62
CA ASP A 581 16.53 46.52 -24.35
C ASP A 581 16.44 45.03 -23.96
N ASP A 582 15.86 44.70 -22.80
CA ASP A 582 15.58 43.30 -22.38
C ASP A 582 14.43 42.65 -23.18
N GLU A 583 13.52 43.49 -23.69
CA GLU A 583 12.43 43.11 -24.59
C GLU A 583 12.46 44.02 -25.84
N PHE A 584 11.93 43.53 -26.95
CA PHE A 584 11.82 44.31 -28.19
C PHE A 584 10.50 45.07 -28.23
N CYS A 585 10.56 46.40 -28.33
CA CYS A 585 9.39 47.27 -28.33
C CYS A 585 9.19 47.95 -29.68
N VAL A 586 7.97 47.84 -30.21
CA VAL A 586 7.50 48.56 -31.40
C VAL A 586 6.41 49.52 -30.97
N GLN A 587 6.65 50.82 -31.14
CA GLN A 587 5.66 51.85 -30.87
C GLN A 587 5.33 52.63 -32.14
N VAL A 588 4.06 52.71 -32.52
CA VAL A 588 3.57 53.50 -33.65
C VAL A 588 2.58 54.54 -33.15
N THR A 589 2.89 55.82 -33.39
CA THR A 589 2.06 56.95 -32.94
C THR A 589 1.75 57.88 -34.10
N ASP A 590 0.50 58.28 -34.25
CA ASP A 590 0.06 59.26 -35.24
C ASP A 590 -0.48 60.55 -34.60
N ASP A 591 -0.58 61.63 -35.39
CA ASP A 591 -1.07 62.95 -34.97
C ASP A 591 -2.55 63.19 -35.31
N GLY A 592 -3.32 62.11 -35.46
CA GLY A 592 -4.74 62.12 -35.80
C GLY A 592 -5.65 62.48 -34.63
N ARG A 593 -6.96 62.29 -34.82
CA ARG A 593 -7.97 62.56 -33.78
C ARG A 593 -7.95 61.51 -32.66
N SER A 594 -7.89 61.95 -31.40
CA SER A 594 -7.84 61.09 -30.19
C SER A 594 -9.21 60.88 -29.53
N ASP A 595 -10.26 61.49 -30.06
CA ASP A 595 -11.58 61.72 -29.45
C ASP A 595 -12.70 60.82 -30.01
N GLY A 596 -12.37 59.83 -30.83
CA GLY A 596 -13.32 58.87 -31.42
C GLY A 596 -13.44 57.54 -30.66
N HIS A 597 -14.59 56.86 -30.82
CA HIS A 597 -14.77 55.48 -30.35
C HIS A 597 -13.79 54.53 -31.10
N TRP A 598 -12.82 53.98 -30.36
CA TRP A 598 -11.88 52.97 -30.86
C TRP A 598 -12.54 51.59 -30.82
N ALA A 599 -13.14 51.16 -31.92
CA ALA A 599 -13.71 49.83 -32.05
C ALA A 599 -12.67 48.85 -32.62
N PRO A 600 -12.41 47.69 -31.98
CA PRO A 600 -11.50 46.68 -32.52
C PRO A 600 -12.02 46.15 -33.86
N GLY A 601 -11.36 46.51 -34.96
CA GLY A 601 -11.57 45.91 -36.28
C GLY A 601 -10.66 44.70 -36.51
N VAL A 602 -10.80 44.08 -37.70
CA VAL A 602 -10.00 42.90 -38.10
C VAL A 602 -8.49 43.15 -38.01
N GLY A 603 -8.02 44.36 -38.34
CA GLY A 603 -6.62 44.74 -38.26
C GLY A 603 -6.05 44.76 -36.83
N ILE A 604 -6.82 45.27 -35.86
CA ILE A 604 -6.42 45.32 -34.45
C ILE A 604 -6.43 43.92 -33.82
N GLY A 605 -7.45 43.10 -34.15
CA GLY A 605 -7.49 41.69 -33.74
C GLY A 605 -6.27 40.92 -34.23
N GLY A 606 -5.92 41.07 -35.51
CA GLY A 606 -4.74 40.44 -36.09
C GLY A 606 -3.40 40.94 -35.52
N MET A 607 -3.34 42.15 -34.96
CA MET A 607 -2.16 42.59 -34.19
C MET A 607 -2.10 41.90 -32.83
N HIS A 608 -3.22 41.79 -32.12
CA HIS A 608 -3.28 41.08 -30.83
C HIS A 608 -2.91 39.60 -30.95
N ASP A 609 -3.46 38.88 -31.93
CA ASP A 609 -3.22 37.45 -32.11
C ASP A 609 -1.73 37.15 -32.33
N ARG A 610 -1.06 37.95 -33.18
CA ARG A 610 0.38 37.81 -33.48
C ARG A 610 1.27 38.10 -32.29
N VAL A 611 0.88 39.05 -31.44
CA VAL A 611 1.62 39.36 -30.22
C VAL A 611 1.43 38.26 -29.17
N ALA A 612 0.20 37.73 -29.04
CA ALA A 612 -0.10 36.64 -28.14
C ALA A 612 0.63 35.34 -28.52
N GLU A 613 0.75 35.04 -29.82
CA GLU A 613 1.47 33.87 -30.33
C GLU A 613 2.97 33.87 -29.92
N LEU A 614 3.56 35.07 -29.78
CA LEU A 614 4.94 35.25 -29.35
C LEU A 614 5.09 35.48 -27.84
N GLY A 615 4.00 35.39 -27.07
CA GLY A 615 4.02 35.64 -25.62
C GLY A 615 4.26 37.10 -25.23
N GLY A 616 4.01 38.06 -26.15
CA GLY A 616 4.20 39.48 -25.93
C GLY A 616 2.99 40.20 -25.34
N ARG A 617 3.11 41.53 -25.21
CA ARG A 617 2.05 42.44 -24.75
C ARG A 617 1.70 43.47 -25.83
N CYS A 618 0.42 43.70 -26.05
CA CYS A 618 -0.10 44.63 -27.07
C CYS A 618 -1.05 45.62 -26.40
N GLU A 619 -0.73 46.91 -26.51
CA GLU A 619 -1.55 48.03 -26.06
C GLU A 619 -1.92 48.87 -27.28
N VAL A 620 -3.21 49.01 -27.55
CA VAL A 620 -3.70 49.75 -28.70
C VAL A 620 -4.84 50.67 -28.28
N GLY A 621 -4.74 51.97 -28.59
CA GLY A 621 -5.76 52.93 -28.21
C GLY A 621 -5.39 54.39 -28.48
N PRO A 622 -6.20 55.34 -27.95
CA PRO A 622 -5.89 56.77 -28.04
C PRO A 622 -4.65 57.11 -27.19
N GLY A 623 -3.73 57.84 -27.79
CA GLY A 623 -2.55 58.43 -27.15
C GLY A 623 -2.65 59.96 -27.02
N PRO A 624 -1.61 60.61 -26.46
CA PRO A 624 -1.63 62.04 -26.15
C PRO A 624 -1.78 62.96 -27.37
N ALA A 625 -1.40 62.49 -28.56
CA ALA A 625 -1.37 63.28 -29.80
C ALA A 625 -2.28 62.73 -30.91
N GLY A 626 -2.89 61.55 -30.72
CA GLY A 626 -3.63 60.81 -31.76
C GLY A 626 -3.72 59.33 -31.44
N GLY A 627 -3.62 58.44 -32.44
CA GLY A 627 -3.58 56.98 -32.21
C GLY A 627 -2.22 56.48 -31.69
N SER A 628 -2.23 55.44 -30.85
CA SER A 628 -1.02 54.79 -30.34
C SER A 628 -1.16 53.27 -30.35
N VAL A 629 -0.16 52.60 -30.93
CA VAL A 629 0.04 51.14 -30.89
C VAL A 629 1.38 50.91 -30.21
N ARG A 630 1.40 50.20 -29.09
CA ARG A 630 2.63 49.81 -28.39
C ARG A 630 2.64 48.31 -28.19
N VAL A 631 3.68 47.66 -28.70
CA VAL A 631 3.85 46.21 -28.64
C VAL A 631 5.20 45.90 -28.04
N THR A 632 5.22 44.96 -27.10
CA THR A 632 6.44 44.46 -26.45
C THR A 632 6.56 42.96 -26.69
N LEU A 633 7.69 42.51 -27.24
CA LEU A 633 7.95 41.13 -27.64
C LEU A 633 9.19 40.58 -26.91
N PRO A 634 9.14 39.36 -26.36
CA PRO A 634 10.29 38.75 -25.69
C PRO A 634 11.38 38.35 -26.70
N LEU A 635 12.65 38.55 -26.33
CA LEU A 635 13.81 38.17 -27.16
C LEU A 635 14.14 36.67 -27.06
N ALA A 636 13.68 35.99 -26.02
CA ALA A 636 13.71 34.53 -25.89
C ALA A 636 12.30 33.99 -26.13
N LEU A 637 12.12 33.18 -27.19
CA LEU A 637 10.87 32.46 -27.42
C LEU A 637 10.75 31.37 -26.34
N ALA A 638 9.69 31.44 -25.54
CA ALA A 638 9.40 30.51 -24.44
C ALA A 638 8.91 29.13 -24.91
#